data_AF-A0AAN6BJW6-F1
#
_entry.id   AF-A0AAN6BJW6-F1
#
_cell.length_a   1.000
_cell.length_b   1.000
_cell.length_c   1.000
_cell.angle_alpha   90.00
_cell.angle_beta   90.00
_cell.angle_gamma   90.00
#
_symmetry.space_group_name_H-M   'P 1'
#
loop_
_entity.id
_entity.type
_entity.pdbx_description
1 polymer ?
#
loop_
_entity_poly.entity_id
_entity_poly.type
_entity_poly.pdbx_seq_one_letter_code
_entity_poly.pdbx_strand_id
1 'polypeptide(L)'
;MYSLAVQAGFALFLLHYCLNIIHSLYFHPLRRIPGPRLWIIFPVLRHISAVRGRLDLDIPRFHAVYGPAVRFGRDEVSFITPEAWNDIYGHGHRQLPKVLNSASNPMDIVSSNDADHTRFRKSLSHAFSARGLQAQEPFINTYVDKLIAQLKEVAKSQLPADMAKWFNLITFDIIGDLAFGEPFYGLESTQYHHWVATIFESVKLFPFVKMKDTYPTVFNLVSLFVPKRLLEAQKEQIAHAREAVKKRLHNSSAYNRGDFMDSMSRNRGKDDGLTEEEMVANANILIIAGSETTATLLAGTIYFLLRNPDTLAKVVTEVRTTMKTETDITCNSAGAKLPYMLACIQESFRLYPPVPTGLQRMTLDSMTIAGYDVPSGTKVSVHPMGASWSSLNFYAPDRFLPERWLPEVKSDPTSPFFCDKREVVQPFSVGPRNCIGRNLAFAEMRLILARLLWNFDLELCEESLSWVDQRAYTIWEKPPLMSSAADIDIIIAALKRETRSASFTLAPRRGFSPKIRATPTVLPMATGHGGDVLYITSLPQSRVFSYEVSGSSDQGKTVIHAAYETQKYAESTPFTQWTIKILNPGEFDLKELTSVEVEWTGTGRFGVMCAFLPSHAVLLHEKAEQIRECHRLHASTTQLRVIIVPDFTSAGAFDECFKSDAPFDVVIHTASPFRYSVADIQRELLDPAISGTIALLEAVRKSAPSVKKVIVTSSFASIINSYKGNSWVDHIYSEEDWNPITLSDAHLNPLNGYRASKTFAERACWEFLERENPPFSLVTLCPTLMFGPVIHPLRNLDELNTSNQRIRNFMVGEYKAEIPDTGTSFFLWIDVRDAALAHIRAMEAPGVANKRFLLTAGYFSNKEICEVIRESFSEYRPQLPEQNTGGGGYPPGGLYKFDNSQATEKLGLTYRTLSTSITETVISLQKLQN
;
A
#
# COMPACT_ATOMS: atom_id res chain seq x y z
N MET A 1 -57.83 -31.72 3.99
CA MET A 1 -57.73 -31.31 2.57
C MET A 1 -56.64 -30.24 2.34
N TYR A 2 -56.59 -29.15 3.09
CA TYR A 2 -55.55 -28.10 2.92
C TYR A 2 -54.10 -28.59 3.03
N SER A 3 -53.78 -29.45 4.01
CA SER A 3 -52.42 -30.00 4.20
C SER A 3 -51.95 -30.88 3.03
N LEU A 4 -52.85 -31.72 2.48
CA LEU A 4 -52.57 -32.59 1.32
C LEU A 4 -52.35 -31.77 0.03
N ALA A 5 -53.11 -30.69 -0.18
CA ALA A 5 -52.93 -29.81 -1.33
C ALA A 5 -51.59 -29.06 -1.28
N VAL A 6 -51.17 -28.59 -0.10
CA VAL A 6 -49.86 -27.94 0.10
C VAL A 6 -48.72 -28.93 -0.11
N GLN A 7 -48.82 -30.15 0.43
CA GLN A 7 -47.83 -31.21 0.23
C GLN A 7 -47.71 -31.64 -1.24
N ALA A 8 -48.84 -31.81 -1.93
CA ALA A 8 -48.86 -32.12 -3.37
C ALA A 8 -48.28 -30.98 -4.21
N GLY A 9 -48.60 -29.72 -3.88
CA GLY A 9 -48.02 -28.55 -4.53
C GLY A 9 -46.50 -28.46 -4.35
N PHE A 10 -46.01 -28.73 -3.13
CA PHE A 10 -44.57 -28.75 -2.85
C PHE A 10 -43.85 -29.91 -3.57
N ALA A 11 -44.45 -31.10 -3.61
CA ALA A 11 -43.90 -32.24 -4.34
C ALA A 11 -43.83 -31.98 -5.86
N LEU A 12 -44.87 -31.40 -6.45
CA LEU A 12 -44.89 -30.99 -7.86
C LEU A 12 -43.84 -29.91 -8.16
N PHE A 13 -43.64 -28.95 -7.25
CA PHE A 13 -42.60 -27.94 -7.36
C PHE A 13 -41.20 -28.58 -7.36
N LEU A 14 -40.92 -29.49 -6.42
CA LEU A 14 -39.65 -30.22 -6.36
C LEU A 14 -39.42 -31.08 -7.60
N LEU A 15 -40.44 -31.78 -8.09
CA LEU A 15 -40.38 -32.58 -9.31
C LEU A 15 -40.07 -31.71 -10.53
N HIS A 16 -40.80 -30.60 -10.71
CA HIS A 16 -40.56 -29.63 -11.77
C HIS A 16 -39.13 -29.09 -11.71
N TYR A 17 -38.64 -28.78 -10.51
CA TYR A 17 -37.28 -28.33 -10.30
C TYR A 17 -36.27 -29.41 -10.73
N CYS A 18 -36.40 -30.65 -10.25
CA CYS A 18 -35.53 -31.77 -10.62
C CYS A 18 -35.49 -32.03 -12.13
N LEU A 19 -36.66 -31.99 -12.79
CA LEU A 19 -36.75 -32.13 -14.25
C LEU A 19 -36.02 -31.00 -14.98
N ASN A 20 -36.13 -29.76 -14.50
CA ASN A 20 -35.38 -28.63 -15.05
C ASN A 20 -33.86 -28.79 -14.87
N ILE A 21 -33.39 -29.34 -13.74
CA ILE A 21 -31.97 -29.66 -13.51
C ILE A 21 -31.49 -30.67 -14.56
N ILE A 22 -32.19 -31.80 -14.69
CA ILE A 22 -31.86 -32.86 -15.64
C ILE A 22 -31.85 -32.31 -17.06
N HIS A 23 -32.88 -31.55 -17.44
CA HIS A 23 -32.94 -30.92 -18.75
C HIS A 23 -31.75 -29.97 -18.97
N SER A 24 -31.44 -29.09 -18.02
CA SER A 24 -30.38 -28.08 -18.16
C SER A 24 -28.99 -28.69 -18.35
N LEU A 25 -28.72 -29.83 -17.70
CA LEU A 25 -27.43 -30.52 -17.78
C LEU A 25 -27.31 -31.44 -19.00
N TYR A 26 -28.34 -32.23 -19.30
CA TYR A 26 -28.22 -33.35 -20.25
C TYR A 26 -28.94 -33.12 -21.57
N PHE A 27 -30.00 -32.30 -21.60
CA PHE A 27 -30.83 -32.13 -22.79
C PHE A 27 -30.75 -30.73 -23.40
N HIS A 28 -30.27 -29.74 -22.64
CA HIS A 28 -30.12 -28.36 -23.11
C HIS A 28 -29.20 -28.29 -24.35
N PRO A 29 -29.50 -27.46 -25.36
CA PRO A 29 -28.68 -27.38 -26.57
C PRO A 29 -27.22 -26.98 -26.27
N LEU A 30 -27.00 -26.12 -25.29
CA LEU A 30 -25.67 -25.72 -24.80
C LEU A 30 -24.91 -26.80 -23.99
N ARG A 31 -25.40 -28.05 -23.88
CA ARG A 31 -24.73 -29.11 -23.09
C ARG A 31 -23.31 -29.44 -23.54
N ARG A 32 -22.98 -29.14 -24.80
CA ARG A 32 -21.64 -29.37 -25.38
C ARG A 32 -20.60 -28.36 -24.90
N ILE A 33 -21.03 -27.18 -24.43
CA ILE A 33 -20.15 -26.15 -23.90
C ILE A 33 -19.93 -26.44 -22.40
N PRO A 34 -18.68 -26.68 -21.96
CA PRO A 34 -18.39 -27.04 -20.58
C PRO A 34 -18.59 -25.86 -19.63
N GLY A 35 -18.72 -26.14 -18.33
CA GLY A 35 -18.81 -25.10 -17.32
C GLY A 35 -19.20 -25.61 -15.92
N PRO A 36 -19.18 -24.72 -14.91
CA PRO A 36 -19.48 -25.06 -13.53
C PRO A 36 -20.94 -25.52 -13.36
N ARG A 37 -21.13 -26.83 -13.11
CA ARG A 37 -22.46 -27.45 -13.00
C ARG A 37 -23.37 -26.73 -12.01
N LEU A 38 -22.88 -26.35 -10.83
CA LEU A 38 -23.67 -25.66 -9.83
C LEU A 38 -24.21 -24.31 -10.33
N TRP A 39 -23.45 -23.55 -11.12
CA TRP A 39 -23.90 -22.27 -11.65
C TRP A 39 -24.86 -22.44 -12.84
N ILE A 40 -24.68 -23.49 -13.64
CA ILE A 40 -25.61 -23.85 -14.71
C ILE A 40 -26.99 -24.22 -14.11
N ILE A 41 -26.98 -24.98 -13.01
CA ILE A 41 -28.19 -25.43 -12.31
C ILE A 41 -28.84 -24.30 -11.51
N PHE A 42 -28.01 -23.53 -10.80
CA PHE A 42 -28.43 -22.46 -9.89
C PHE A 42 -27.87 -21.11 -10.35
N PRO A 43 -28.48 -20.45 -11.36
CA PRO A 43 -28.01 -19.15 -11.84
C PRO A 43 -27.98 -18.07 -10.75
N VAL A 44 -28.71 -18.23 -9.63
CA VAL A 44 -28.62 -17.33 -8.48
C VAL A 44 -27.19 -17.15 -7.95
N LEU A 45 -26.33 -18.18 -8.04
CA LEU A 45 -24.93 -18.10 -7.58
C LEU A 45 -24.14 -17.02 -8.31
N ARG A 46 -24.39 -16.82 -9.61
CA ARG A 46 -23.73 -15.76 -10.39
C ARG A 46 -24.17 -14.38 -9.95
N HIS A 47 -25.45 -14.20 -9.59
CA HIS A 47 -25.95 -12.95 -9.05
C HIS A 47 -25.37 -12.66 -7.67
N ILE A 48 -25.23 -13.68 -6.82
CA ILE A 48 -24.55 -13.55 -5.53
C ILE A 48 -23.08 -13.14 -5.73
N SER A 49 -22.37 -13.77 -6.66
CA SER A 49 -20.99 -13.38 -6.98
C SER A 49 -20.91 -11.95 -7.53
N ALA A 50 -21.82 -11.55 -8.43
CA ALA A 50 -21.88 -10.19 -8.97
C ALA A 50 -22.20 -9.14 -7.90
N VAL A 51 -23.14 -9.42 -7.00
CA VAL A 51 -23.48 -8.54 -5.87
C VAL A 51 -22.34 -8.42 -4.86
N ARG A 52 -21.49 -9.46 -4.74
CA ARG A 52 -20.25 -9.42 -3.94
C ARG A 52 -19.08 -8.75 -4.66
N GLY A 53 -19.27 -8.32 -5.91
CA GLY A 53 -18.21 -7.75 -6.75
C GLY A 53 -17.12 -8.74 -7.13
N ARG A 54 -17.46 -10.04 -7.27
CA ARG A 54 -16.50 -11.12 -7.56
C ARG A 54 -16.76 -11.83 -8.89
N LEU A 55 -17.85 -11.54 -9.58
CA LEU A 55 -18.22 -12.27 -10.81
C LEU A 55 -17.07 -12.25 -11.83
N ASP A 56 -16.54 -11.07 -12.12
CA ASP A 56 -15.48 -10.95 -13.11
C ASP A 56 -14.20 -11.67 -12.65
N LEU A 57 -13.93 -11.78 -11.34
CA LEU A 57 -12.79 -12.53 -10.78
C LEU A 57 -12.99 -14.06 -10.84
N ASP A 58 -14.24 -14.53 -10.81
CA ASP A 58 -14.57 -15.95 -10.91
C ASP A 58 -14.48 -16.46 -12.37
N ILE A 59 -14.79 -15.61 -13.36
CA ILE A 59 -14.78 -15.99 -14.79
C ILE A 59 -13.41 -16.50 -15.27
N PRO A 60 -12.26 -15.84 -15.02
CA PRO A 60 -10.94 -16.37 -15.35
C PRO A 60 -10.68 -17.76 -14.77
N ARG A 61 -11.16 -18.04 -13.55
CA ARG A 61 -11.00 -19.35 -12.91
C ARG A 61 -11.77 -20.44 -13.65
N PHE A 62 -12.96 -20.12 -14.16
CA PHE A 62 -13.70 -21.06 -14.99
C PHE A 62 -13.03 -21.29 -16.34
N HIS A 63 -12.51 -20.25 -16.99
CA HIS A 63 -11.78 -20.41 -18.24
C HIS A 63 -10.47 -21.22 -18.08
N ALA A 64 -9.79 -21.09 -16.94
CA ALA A 64 -8.62 -21.90 -16.62
C ALA A 64 -8.93 -23.41 -16.52
N VAL A 65 -10.15 -23.78 -16.12
CA VAL A 65 -10.58 -25.19 -15.96
C VAL A 65 -11.26 -25.73 -17.22
N TYR A 66 -12.14 -24.95 -17.84
CA TYR A 66 -13.06 -25.41 -18.89
C TYR A 66 -12.66 -24.97 -20.30
N GLY A 67 -11.68 -24.08 -20.44
CA GLY A 67 -11.09 -23.70 -21.73
C GLY A 67 -11.73 -22.45 -22.37
N PRO A 68 -11.69 -22.32 -23.71
CA PRO A 68 -11.94 -21.06 -24.42
C PRO A 68 -13.41 -20.61 -24.46
N ALA A 69 -14.36 -21.51 -24.25
CA ALA A 69 -15.80 -21.23 -24.16
C ALA A 69 -16.38 -21.88 -22.91
N VAL A 70 -17.08 -21.11 -22.09
CA VAL A 70 -17.58 -21.53 -20.78
C VAL A 70 -19.03 -21.17 -20.60
N ARG A 71 -19.87 -22.18 -20.33
CA ARG A 71 -21.27 -22.01 -19.93
C ARG A 71 -21.36 -21.79 -18.42
N PHE A 72 -21.59 -20.55 -18.00
CA PHE A 72 -21.62 -20.18 -16.56
C PHE A 72 -23.04 -19.82 -16.06
N GLY A 73 -24.05 -20.12 -16.86
CA GLY A 73 -25.47 -20.02 -16.51
C GLY A 73 -26.30 -20.96 -17.38
N ARG A 74 -27.63 -20.92 -17.25
CA ARG A 74 -28.52 -21.78 -18.05
C ARG A 74 -28.37 -21.49 -19.56
N ASP A 75 -28.41 -20.22 -19.91
CA ASP A 75 -28.44 -19.66 -21.27
C ASP A 75 -27.30 -18.64 -21.47
N GLU A 76 -26.19 -18.77 -20.73
CA GLU A 76 -25.10 -17.77 -20.76
C GLU A 76 -23.75 -18.42 -21.03
N VAL A 77 -23.04 -17.90 -22.03
CA VAL A 77 -21.75 -18.39 -22.49
C VAL A 77 -20.73 -17.26 -22.54
N SER A 78 -19.60 -17.48 -21.88
CA SER A 78 -18.41 -16.62 -21.93
C SER A 78 -17.40 -17.20 -22.90
N PHE A 79 -16.82 -16.33 -23.73
CA PHE A 79 -15.73 -16.67 -24.65
C PHE A 79 -14.47 -15.87 -24.31
N ILE A 80 -13.30 -16.39 -24.71
CA ILE A 80 -12.01 -15.72 -24.53
C ILE A 80 -11.11 -15.76 -25.78
N THR A 81 -11.68 -15.99 -26.96
CA THR A 81 -10.89 -16.09 -28.21
C THR A 81 -11.04 -14.85 -29.10
N PRO A 82 -10.07 -14.59 -30.00
CA PRO A 82 -10.17 -13.49 -30.97
C PRO A 82 -11.39 -13.60 -31.88
N GLU A 83 -11.74 -14.82 -32.33
CA GLU A 83 -12.84 -15.06 -33.27
C GLU A 83 -14.18 -14.65 -32.65
N ALA A 84 -14.38 -14.95 -31.35
CA ALA A 84 -15.60 -14.57 -30.64
C ALA A 84 -15.81 -13.05 -30.59
N TRP A 85 -14.75 -12.23 -30.59
CA TRP A 85 -14.91 -10.77 -30.69
C TRP A 85 -15.58 -10.38 -32.01
N ASN A 86 -15.13 -10.96 -33.12
CA ASN A 86 -15.69 -10.67 -34.43
C ASN A 86 -17.10 -11.26 -34.58
N ASP A 87 -17.32 -12.51 -34.17
CA ASP A 87 -18.63 -13.18 -34.33
C ASP A 87 -19.74 -12.56 -33.47
N ILE A 88 -19.40 -12.01 -32.30
CA ILE A 88 -20.39 -11.42 -31.38
C ILE A 88 -20.59 -9.92 -31.67
N TYR A 89 -19.51 -9.19 -31.92
CA TYR A 89 -19.53 -7.72 -31.95
C TYR A 89 -19.17 -7.11 -33.31
N GLY A 90 -18.58 -7.89 -34.21
CA GLY A 90 -17.96 -7.40 -35.44
C GLY A 90 -18.94 -6.93 -36.52
N HIS A 91 -18.37 -6.68 -37.70
CA HIS A 91 -19.13 -6.31 -38.90
C HIS A 91 -19.44 -7.56 -39.74
N GLY A 92 -20.35 -7.43 -40.72
CA GLY A 92 -20.62 -8.49 -41.70
C GLY A 92 -21.79 -9.42 -41.35
N HIS A 93 -22.40 -9.26 -40.17
CA HIS A 93 -23.65 -9.90 -39.78
C HIS A 93 -24.59 -8.90 -39.11
N ARG A 94 -25.85 -9.31 -38.89
CA ARG A 94 -26.81 -8.53 -38.11
C ARG A 94 -26.25 -8.32 -36.70
N GLN A 95 -26.31 -7.09 -36.20
CA GLN A 95 -25.88 -6.83 -34.83
C GLN A 95 -26.75 -7.58 -33.84
N LEU A 96 -26.10 -8.28 -32.92
CA LEU A 96 -26.80 -8.90 -31.82
C LEU A 96 -27.26 -7.79 -30.85
N PRO A 97 -28.52 -7.82 -30.38
CA PRO A 97 -29.02 -6.83 -29.43
C PRO A 97 -28.33 -6.95 -28.07
N LYS A 98 -28.24 -5.83 -27.36
CA LYS A 98 -27.81 -5.82 -25.95
C LYS A 98 -28.85 -6.49 -25.06
N VAL A 99 -28.40 -7.10 -23.97
CA VAL A 99 -29.26 -7.60 -22.91
C VAL A 99 -29.66 -6.41 -22.02
N LEU A 100 -30.89 -5.93 -22.19
CA LEU A 100 -31.43 -4.79 -21.43
C LEU A 100 -31.96 -5.22 -20.06
N ASN A 101 -32.04 -4.27 -19.13
CA ASN A 101 -32.57 -4.43 -17.77
C ASN A 101 -33.46 -3.23 -17.40
N SER A 102 -34.12 -3.28 -16.23
CA SER A 102 -35.08 -2.25 -15.83
C SER A 102 -34.48 -0.86 -15.60
N ALA A 103 -33.15 -0.73 -15.50
CA ALA A 103 -32.45 0.54 -15.37
C ALA A 103 -31.89 1.07 -16.71
N SER A 104 -32.09 0.35 -17.82
CA SER A 104 -31.62 0.75 -19.15
C SER A 104 -32.44 1.92 -19.69
N ASN A 105 -31.79 2.98 -20.18
CA ASN A 105 -32.46 4.15 -20.74
C ASN A 105 -32.34 4.18 -22.28
N PRO A 106 -33.42 3.92 -23.03
CA PRO A 106 -33.36 3.84 -24.50
C PRO A 106 -33.00 5.17 -25.17
N MET A 107 -33.04 6.30 -24.45
CA MET A 107 -32.68 7.63 -24.96
C MET A 107 -31.16 7.89 -24.96
N ASP A 108 -30.35 6.98 -24.43
CA ASP A 108 -28.89 7.09 -24.43
C ASP A 108 -28.20 6.20 -25.48
N ILE A 109 -26.98 6.57 -25.87
CA ILE A 109 -26.16 5.82 -26.82
C ILE A 109 -25.77 4.42 -26.33
N VAL A 110 -25.86 4.12 -25.04
CA VAL A 110 -25.49 2.81 -24.52
C VAL A 110 -26.64 1.81 -24.67
N SER A 111 -27.88 2.19 -24.36
CA SER A 111 -29.01 1.26 -24.21
C SER A 111 -30.04 1.37 -25.33
N SER A 112 -29.87 2.29 -26.27
CA SER A 112 -30.70 2.44 -27.47
C SER A 112 -30.70 1.22 -28.40
N ASN A 113 -31.78 1.09 -29.18
CA ASN A 113 -31.85 0.17 -30.32
C ASN A 113 -30.86 0.58 -31.43
N ASP A 114 -30.71 -0.23 -32.48
CA ASP A 114 -29.69 0.01 -33.52
C ASP A 114 -29.94 1.28 -34.35
N ALA A 115 -31.20 1.63 -34.60
CA ALA A 115 -31.56 2.82 -35.37
C ALA A 115 -31.23 4.10 -34.58
N ASP A 116 -31.68 4.18 -33.33
CA ASP A 116 -31.41 5.30 -32.44
C ASP A 116 -29.92 5.41 -32.10
N HIS A 117 -29.24 4.29 -31.84
CA HIS A 117 -27.79 4.28 -31.64
C HIS A 117 -27.06 4.90 -32.84
N THR A 118 -27.46 4.56 -34.07
CA THR A 118 -26.86 5.11 -35.30
C THR A 118 -27.08 6.62 -35.38
N ARG A 119 -28.31 7.09 -35.08
CA ARG A 119 -28.64 8.52 -35.01
C ARG A 119 -27.81 9.25 -33.95
N PHE A 120 -27.77 8.74 -32.72
CA PHE A 120 -27.02 9.32 -31.60
C PHE A 120 -25.53 9.38 -31.90
N ARG A 121 -24.96 8.28 -32.42
CA ARG A 121 -23.55 8.21 -32.81
C ARG A 121 -23.24 9.22 -33.90
N LYS A 122 -24.07 9.35 -34.94
CA LYS A 122 -23.88 10.34 -36.02
C LYS A 122 -23.84 11.76 -35.46
N SER A 123 -24.75 12.11 -34.55
CA SER A 123 -24.81 13.43 -33.91
C SER A 123 -23.60 13.75 -33.02
N LEU A 124 -23.01 12.73 -32.38
CA LEU A 124 -21.83 12.89 -31.53
C LEU A 124 -20.49 12.77 -32.27
N SER A 125 -20.44 12.08 -33.41
CA SER A 125 -19.18 11.68 -34.07
C SER A 125 -18.28 12.84 -34.45
N HIS A 126 -18.83 14.03 -34.72
CA HIS A 126 -18.00 15.19 -35.07
C HIS A 126 -17.06 15.57 -33.93
N ALA A 127 -17.55 15.62 -32.68
CA ALA A 127 -16.73 15.99 -31.53
C ALA A 127 -15.65 14.95 -31.19
N PHE A 128 -15.89 13.67 -31.53
CA PHE A 128 -14.93 12.57 -31.30
C PHE A 128 -14.03 12.26 -32.50
N SER A 129 -14.13 13.05 -33.58
CA SER A 129 -13.26 12.93 -34.75
C SER A 129 -11.85 13.44 -34.43
N ALA A 130 -10.85 13.03 -35.23
CA ALA A 130 -9.48 13.53 -35.07
C ALA A 130 -9.40 15.08 -35.11
N ARG A 131 -10.21 15.72 -35.97
CA ARG A 131 -10.31 17.17 -36.05
C ARG A 131 -10.99 17.78 -34.81
N GLY A 132 -12.02 17.12 -34.28
CA GLY A 132 -12.68 17.52 -33.04
C GLY A 132 -11.70 17.50 -31.86
N LEU A 133 -10.90 16.45 -31.75
CA LEU A 133 -9.88 16.31 -30.70
C LEU A 133 -8.77 17.35 -30.82
N GLN A 134 -8.30 17.65 -32.02
CA GLN A 134 -7.33 18.71 -32.23
C GLN A 134 -7.87 20.08 -31.78
N ALA A 135 -9.17 20.34 -31.97
CA ALA A 135 -9.80 21.56 -31.46
C ALA A 135 -9.97 21.55 -29.93
N GLN A 136 -10.07 20.37 -29.31
CA GLN A 136 -10.23 20.20 -27.86
C GLN A 136 -8.89 20.19 -27.11
N GLU A 137 -7.77 19.92 -27.78
CA GLU A 137 -6.43 19.80 -27.18
C GLU A 137 -6.02 21.01 -26.29
N PRO A 138 -6.28 22.28 -26.65
CA PRO A 138 -5.97 23.41 -25.76
C PRO A 138 -6.70 23.34 -24.41
N PHE A 139 -7.94 22.85 -24.40
CA PHE A 139 -8.72 22.68 -23.17
C PHE A 139 -8.13 21.57 -22.32
N ILE A 140 -7.81 20.43 -22.93
CA ILE A 140 -7.19 19.28 -22.23
C ILE A 140 -5.86 19.72 -21.59
N ASN A 141 -5.00 20.43 -22.34
CA ASN A 141 -3.73 20.93 -21.80
C ASN A 141 -3.92 21.84 -20.58
N THR A 142 -4.94 22.70 -20.58
CA THR A 142 -5.25 23.57 -19.44
C THR A 142 -5.49 22.76 -18.15
N TYR A 143 -6.23 21.66 -18.24
CA TYR A 143 -6.50 20.79 -17.09
C TYR A 143 -5.30 19.94 -16.70
N VAL A 144 -4.49 19.50 -17.67
CA VAL A 144 -3.24 18.78 -17.40
C VAL A 144 -2.23 19.70 -16.70
N ASP A 145 -2.08 20.94 -17.14
CA ASP A 145 -1.21 21.94 -16.50
C ASP A 145 -1.67 22.21 -15.06
N LYS A 146 -2.99 22.33 -14.83
CA LYS A 146 -3.56 22.46 -13.47
C LYS A 146 -3.26 21.24 -12.61
N LEU A 147 -3.40 20.02 -13.14
CA LEU A 147 -3.07 18.79 -12.41
C LEU A 147 -1.60 18.77 -12.01
N ILE A 148 -0.68 19.07 -12.94
CA ILE A 148 0.75 19.10 -12.65
C ILE A 148 1.06 20.16 -11.60
N ALA A 149 0.48 21.36 -11.69
CA ALA A 149 0.66 22.41 -10.69
C ALA A 149 0.18 21.96 -9.29
N GLN A 150 -1.01 21.35 -9.18
CA GLN A 150 -1.52 20.83 -7.92
C GLN A 150 -0.64 19.72 -7.35
N LEU A 151 -0.19 18.78 -8.20
CA LEU A 151 0.72 17.71 -7.77
C LEU A 151 2.10 18.24 -7.36
N LYS A 152 2.60 19.34 -7.95
CA LYS A 152 3.82 20.02 -7.48
C LYS A 152 3.62 20.62 -6.08
N GLU A 153 2.46 21.18 -5.77
CA GLU A 153 2.16 21.65 -4.40
C GLU A 153 2.07 20.49 -3.41
N VAL A 154 1.46 19.36 -3.80
CA VAL A 154 1.45 18.14 -2.97
C VAL A 154 2.88 17.62 -2.76
N ALA A 155 3.71 17.55 -3.80
CA ALA A 155 5.10 17.13 -3.72
C ALA A 155 5.91 18.01 -2.75
N LYS A 156 5.70 19.33 -2.78
CA LYS A 156 6.33 20.27 -1.83
C LYS A 156 5.93 20.00 -0.38
N SER A 157 4.71 19.53 -0.14
CA SER A 157 4.24 19.16 1.20
C SER A 157 4.86 17.86 1.72
N GLN A 158 5.54 17.09 0.85
CA GLN A 158 6.07 15.75 1.13
C GLN A 158 5.03 14.72 1.61
N LEU A 159 3.74 15.03 1.47
CA LEU A 159 2.66 14.10 1.80
C LEU A 159 2.36 13.19 0.60
N PRO A 160 2.01 11.91 0.84
CA PRO A 160 1.52 11.03 -0.21
C PRO A 160 0.27 11.56 -0.92
N ALA A 161 0.22 11.36 -2.23
CA ALA A 161 -0.92 11.69 -3.07
C ALA A 161 -1.75 10.44 -3.37
N ASP A 162 -3.08 10.52 -3.22
CA ASP A 162 -3.98 9.51 -3.80
C ASP A 162 -4.09 9.73 -5.31
N MET A 163 -3.30 8.98 -6.07
CA MET A 163 -3.24 9.10 -7.53
C MET A 163 -4.55 8.70 -8.20
N ALA A 164 -5.29 7.74 -7.64
CA ALA A 164 -6.61 7.36 -8.16
C ALA A 164 -7.59 8.54 -8.03
N LYS A 165 -7.52 9.28 -6.91
CA LYS A 165 -8.30 10.50 -6.73
C LYS A 165 -7.93 11.57 -7.75
N TRP A 166 -6.65 11.88 -7.91
CA TRP A 166 -6.20 12.91 -8.84
C TRP A 166 -6.58 12.62 -10.29
N PHE A 167 -6.49 11.36 -10.73
CA PHE A 167 -6.96 10.95 -12.05
C PHE A 167 -8.47 11.08 -12.22
N ASN A 168 -9.24 10.77 -11.18
CA ASN A 168 -10.68 11.03 -11.22
C ASN A 168 -10.96 12.55 -11.33
N LEU A 169 -10.31 13.40 -10.52
CA LEU A 169 -10.55 14.84 -10.55
C LEU A 169 -10.30 15.46 -11.93
N ILE A 170 -9.15 15.19 -12.55
CA ILE A 170 -8.83 15.74 -13.88
C ILE A 170 -9.81 15.25 -14.95
N THR A 171 -10.12 13.95 -14.97
CA THR A 171 -10.97 13.37 -16.01
C THR A 171 -12.43 13.83 -15.86
N PHE A 172 -12.91 14.03 -14.63
CA PHE A 172 -14.21 14.66 -14.38
C PHE A 172 -14.24 16.12 -14.83
N ASP A 173 -13.20 16.92 -14.54
CA ASP A 173 -13.17 18.32 -14.97
C ASP A 173 -13.12 18.46 -16.50
N ILE A 174 -12.29 17.67 -17.19
CA ILE A 174 -12.22 17.65 -18.66
C ILE A 174 -13.59 17.28 -19.25
N ILE A 175 -14.19 16.16 -18.80
CA ILE A 175 -15.44 15.70 -19.39
C ILE A 175 -16.62 16.60 -19.00
N GLY A 176 -16.61 17.21 -17.82
CA GLY A 176 -17.61 18.19 -17.39
C GLY A 176 -17.60 19.40 -18.31
N ASP A 177 -16.43 19.95 -18.59
CA ASP A 177 -16.29 21.08 -19.53
C ASP A 177 -16.71 20.67 -20.96
N LEU A 178 -16.30 19.50 -21.44
CA LEU A 178 -16.68 19.03 -22.78
C LEU A 178 -18.17 18.64 -22.91
N ALA A 179 -18.81 18.13 -21.85
CA ALA A 179 -20.18 17.62 -21.90
C ALA A 179 -21.23 18.63 -21.43
N PHE A 180 -20.90 19.51 -20.48
CA PHE A 180 -21.81 20.52 -19.94
C PHE A 180 -21.40 21.96 -20.27
N GLY A 181 -20.17 22.18 -20.75
CA GLY A 181 -19.61 23.51 -20.94
C GLY A 181 -19.09 24.17 -19.66
N GLU A 182 -19.06 23.42 -18.55
CA GLU A 182 -18.51 23.84 -17.26
C GLU A 182 -17.86 22.66 -16.51
N PRO A 183 -16.66 22.83 -15.92
CA PRO A 183 -16.00 21.78 -15.14
C PRO A 183 -16.67 21.59 -13.77
N PHE A 184 -16.27 20.53 -13.06
CA PHE A 184 -16.72 20.27 -11.69
C PHE A 184 -15.86 20.97 -10.62
N TYR A 185 -14.80 21.65 -11.04
CA TYR A 185 -13.83 22.33 -10.21
C TYR A 185 -13.13 21.40 -9.20
N GLY A 186 -12.96 20.13 -9.58
CA GLY A 186 -12.38 19.10 -8.74
C GLY A 186 -10.89 19.35 -8.49
N LEU A 187 -10.15 19.75 -9.51
CA LEU A 187 -8.73 20.08 -9.41
C LEU A 187 -8.49 21.33 -8.56
N GLU A 188 -9.31 22.37 -8.68
CA GLU A 188 -9.16 23.58 -7.86
C GLU A 188 -9.52 23.34 -6.39
N SER A 189 -10.62 22.62 -6.14
CA SER A 189 -11.10 22.36 -4.77
C SER A 189 -10.36 21.21 -4.08
N THR A 190 -9.62 20.39 -4.82
CA THR A 190 -9.01 19.12 -4.39
C THR A 190 -10.00 18.11 -3.82
N GLN A 191 -11.30 18.28 -4.10
CA GLN A 191 -12.39 17.47 -3.57
C GLN A 191 -13.33 17.02 -4.68
N TYR A 192 -14.00 15.89 -4.46
CA TYR A 192 -15.06 15.48 -5.37
C TYR A 192 -16.26 16.40 -5.24
N HIS A 193 -16.79 16.86 -6.36
CA HIS A 193 -18.13 17.40 -6.39
C HIS A 193 -19.12 16.34 -5.88
N HIS A 194 -20.13 16.73 -5.09
CA HIS A 194 -21.08 15.80 -4.46
C HIS A 194 -21.68 14.82 -5.48
N TRP A 195 -22.07 15.31 -6.64
CA TRP A 195 -22.59 14.49 -7.75
C TRP A 195 -21.58 13.43 -8.23
N VAL A 196 -20.30 13.77 -8.35
CA VAL A 196 -19.23 12.82 -8.76
C VAL A 196 -19.11 11.68 -7.76
N ALA A 197 -19.13 11.99 -6.46
CA ALA A 197 -19.07 10.97 -5.41
C ALA A 197 -20.24 9.97 -5.48
N THR A 198 -21.42 10.42 -5.93
CA THR A 198 -22.59 9.52 -6.08
C THR A 198 -22.47 8.53 -7.24
N ILE A 199 -21.63 8.80 -8.25
CA ILE A 199 -21.45 7.93 -9.43
C ILE A 199 -20.83 6.59 -9.02
N PHE A 200 -19.82 6.61 -8.15
CA PHE A 200 -19.17 5.39 -7.68
C PHE A 200 -20.13 4.47 -6.93
N GLU A 201 -21.09 5.05 -6.20
CA GLU A 201 -22.11 4.32 -5.47
C GLU A 201 -23.22 3.79 -6.40
N SER A 202 -23.64 4.54 -7.42
CA SER A 202 -24.71 4.11 -8.32
C SER A 202 -24.30 2.91 -9.18
N VAL A 203 -23.03 2.77 -9.55
CA VAL A 203 -22.52 1.60 -10.29
C VAL A 203 -22.73 0.29 -9.53
N LYS A 204 -22.64 0.31 -8.19
CA LYS A 204 -22.81 -0.88 -7.34
C LYS A 204 -24.24 -1.41 -7.37
N LEU A 205 -25.21 -0.63 -7.84
CA LEU A 205 -26.61 -1.06 -7.96
C LEU A 205 -26.88 -1.97 -9.17
N PHE A 206 -26.07 -1.95 -10.22
CA PHE A 206 -26.37 -2.72 -11.45
C PHE A 206 -26.55 -4.23 -11.20
N PRO A 207 -25.70 -4.91 -10.40
CA PRO A 207 -25.91 -6.32 -10.06
C PRO A 207 -27.22 -6.58 -9.31
N PHE A 208 -27.63 -5.65 -8.44
CA PHE A 208 -28.91 -5.73 -7.71
C PHE A 208 -30.10 -5.59 -8.65
N VAL A 209 -30.04 -4.65 -9.61
CA VAL A 209 -31.08 -4.50 -10.65
C VAL A 209 -31.22 -5.78 -11.47
N LYS A 210 -30.11 -6.35 -11.95
CA LYS A 210 -30.13 -7.62 -12.68
C LYS A 210 -30.72 -8.76 -11.84
N MET A 211 -30.42 -8.80 -10.53
CA MET A 211 -30.99 -9.79 -9.62
C MET A 211 -32.50 -9.58 -9.42
N LYS A 212 -32.96 -8.34 -9.25
CA LYS A 212 -34.38 -7.97 -9.17
C LYS A 212 -35.15 -8.40 -10.41
N ASP A 213 -34.61 -8.11 -11.59
CA ASP A 213 -35.26 -8.45 -12.87
C ASP A 213 -35.38 -9.97 -13.07
N THR A 214 -34.41 -10.73 -12.57
CA THR A 214 -34.39 -12.19 -12.69
C THR A 214 -35.23 -12.88 -11.61
N TYR A 215 -35.22 -12.35 -10.37
CA TYR A 215 -35.87 -12.96 -9.20
C TYR A 215 -36.68 -11.93 -8.40
N PRO A 216 -37.77 -11.36 -8.95
CA PRO A 216 -38.49 -10.25 -8.33
C PRO A 216 -39.07 -10.59 -6.95
N THR A 217 -39.60 -11.81 -6.77
CA THR A 217 -40.17 -12.25 -5.48
C THR A 217 -39.10 -12.41 -4.39
N VAL A 218 -37.94 -12.95 -4.74
CA VAL A 218 -36.80 -13.08 -3.81
C VAL A 218 -36.23 -11.71 -3.49
N PHE A 219 -36.09 -10.86 -4.50
CA PHE A 219 -35.59 -9.50 -4.31
C PHE A 219 -36.50 -8.67 -3.41
N ASN A 220 -37.82 -8.77 -3.52
CA ASN A 220 -38.75 -8.04 -2.64
C ASN A 220 -38.59 -8.41 -1.14
N LEU A 221 -38.13 -9.63 -0.83
CA LEU A 221 -37.83 -10.04 0.54
C LEU A 221 -36.49 -9.47 1.04
N VAL A 222 -35.51 -9.35 0.15
CA VAL A 222 -34.16 -8.86 0.46
C VAL A 222 -34.05 -7.33 0.32
N SER A 223 -34.97 -6.68 -0.40
CA SER A 223 -34.95 -5.24 -0.68
C SER A 223 -35.11 -4.36 0.54
N LEU A 224 -35.59 -4.92 1.67
CA LEU A 224 -35.60 -4.26 2.98
C LEU A 224 -34.19 -3.86 3.46
N PHE A 225 -33.14 -4.50 2.93
CA PHE A 225 -31.75 -4.27 3.31
C PHE A 225 -30.98 -3.41 2.31
N VAL A 226 -31.61 -2.96 1.21
CA VAL A 226 -30.96 -2.06 0.25
C VAL A 226 -30.92 -0.64 0.85
N PRO A 227 -29.73 -0.02 1.01
CA PRO A 227 -29.62 1.31 1.59
C PRO A 227 -30.42 2.37 0.80
N LYS A 228 -31.28 3.12 1.48
CA LYS A 228 -32.10 4.20 0.86
C LYS A 228 -31.25 5.25 0.15
N ARG A 229 -30.05 5.55 0.68
CA ARG A 229 -29.07 6.49 0.11
C ARG A 229 -28.73 6.18 -1.37
N LEU A 230 -28.71 4.91 -1.75
CA LEU A 230 -28.40 4.51 -3.13
C LEU A 230 -29.52 4.86 -4.12
N LEU A 231 -30.78 4.84 -3.69
CA LEU A 231 -31.93 5.23 -4.52
C LEU A 231 -32.04 6.75 -4.69
N GLU A 232 -31.65 7.51 -3.66
CA GLU A 232 -31.60 8.98 -3.68
C GLU A 232 -30.51 9.49 -4.63
N ALA A 233 -29.33 8.84 -4.62
CA ALA A 233 -28.21 9.15 -5.52
C ALA A 233 -28.61 9.14 -7.01
N GLN A 234 -29.40 8.17 -7.46
CA GLN A 234 -29.85 8.10 -8.86
C GLN A 234 -30.76 9.28 -9.26
N LYS A 235 -31.62 9.74 -8.34
CA LYS A 235 -32.53 10.88 -8.61
C LYS A 235 -31.75 12.19 -8.69
N GLU A 236 -30.81 12.39 -7.78
CA GLU A 236 -29.91 13.55 -7.80
C GLU A 236 -29.09 13.62 -9.09
N GLN A 237 -28.65 12.46 -9.60
CA GLN A 237 -27.86 12.41 -10.84
C GLN A 237 -28.60 12.97 -12.05
N ILE A 238 -29.84 12.51 -12.26
CA ILE A 238 -30.67 12.94 -13.38
C ILE A 238 -31.06 14.41 -13.25
N ALA A 239 -31.34 14.87 -12.02
CA ALA A 239 -31.69 16.26 -11.77
C ALA A 239 -30.56 17.22 -12.15
N HIS A 240 -29.32 16.91 -11.75
CA HIS A 240 -28.16 17.72 -12.10
C HIS A 240 -27.92 17.75 -13.61
N ALA A 241 -27.94 16.58 -14.28
CA ALA A 241 -27.72 16.53 -15.72
C ALA A 241 -28.75 17.38 -16.48
N ARG A 242 -30.02 17.31 -16.07
CA ARG A 242 -31.10 18.12 -16.65
C ARG A 242 -30.84 19.61 -16.46
N GLU A 243 -30.46 20.03 -15.24
CA GLU A 243 -30.19 21.44 -14.96
C GLU A 243 -28.99 21.97 -15.73
N ALA A 244 -27.89 21.21 -15.79
CA ALA A 244 -26.67 21.60 -16.52
C ALA A 244 -26.93 21.72 -18.04
N VAL A 245 -27.60 20.74 -18.65
CA VAL A 245 -27.97 20.81 -20.07
C VAL A 245 -28.92 21.97 -20.34
N LYS A 246 -29.92 22.19 -19.49
CA LYS A 246 -30.87 23.29 -19.63
C LYS A 246 -30.16 24.65 -19.55
N LYS A 247 -29.31 24.85 -18.55
CA LYS A 247 -28.47 26.04 -18.39
C LYS A 247 -27.61 26.28 -19.64
N ARG A 248 -27.00 25.23 -20.18
CA ARG A 248 -26.18 25.29 -21.40
C ARG A 248 -26.98 25.65 -22.65
N LEU A 249 -28.19 25.12 -22.82
CA LEU A 249 -29.06 25.41 -23.97
C LEU A 249 -29.61 26.84 -23.95
N HIS A 250 -29.81 27.44 -22.76
CA HIS A 250 -30.31 28.80 -22.61
C HIS A 250 -29.22 29.88 -22.63
N ASN A 251 -27.93 29.52 -22.64
CA ASN A 251 -26.84 30.49 -22.70
C ASN A 251 -26.29 30.67 -24.12
N SER A 252 -26.78 31.70 -24.82
CA SER A 252 -26.38 32.02 -26.20
C SER A 252 -24.89 32.35 -26.40
N SER A 253 -24.18 32.75 -25.33
CA SER A 253 -22.74 33.03 -25.39
C SER A 253 -21.86 31.77 -25.39
N ALA A 254 -22.44 30.60 -25.12
CA ALA A 254 -21.73 29.34 -25.00
C ALA A 254 -21.69 28.52 -26.31
N TYR A 255 -22.31 28.98 -27.41
CA TYR A 255 -22.29 28.26 -28.70
C TYR A 255 -20.92 28.37 -29.41
N ASN A 256 -20.56 27.34 -30.18
CA ASN A 256 -19.33 27.24 -30.99
C ASN A 256 -18.01 27.10 -30.19
N ARG A 257 -18.07 26.55 -28.97
CA ARG A 257 -16.90 26.09 -28.20
C ARG A 257 -16.22 24.86 -28.81
N GLY A 258 -16.94 24.10 -29.65
CA GLY A 258 -16.44 22.83 -30.20
C GLY A 258 -16.59 21.64 -29.23
N ASP A 259 -17.45 21.81 -28.22
CA ASP A 259 -17.76 20.81 -27.19
C ASP A 259 -18.82 19.79 -27.67
N PHE A 260 -19.20 18.83 -26.82
CA PHE A 260 -20.16 17.79 -27.18
C PHE A 260 -21.58 18.35 -27.35
N MET A 261 -21.92 19.39 -26.59
CA MET A 261 -23.23 20.04 -26.65
C MET A 261 -23.41 20.77 -27.98
N ASP A 262 -22.38 21.42 -28.50
CA ASP A 262 -22.40 21.99 -29.84
C ASP A 262 -22.63 20.90 -30.89
N SER A 263 -21.96 19.75 -30.78
CA SER A 263 -22.15 18.62 -31.70
C SER A 263 -23.59 18.09 -31.67
N MET A 264 -24.13 17.85 -30.47
CA MET A 264 -25.50 17.40 -30.29
C MET A 264 -26.54 18.42 -30.78
N SER A 265 -26.22 19.72 -30.73
CA SER A 265 -27.14 20.81 -31.09
C SER A 265 -27.22 21.13 -32.59
N ARG A 266 -26.28 20.66 -33.42
CA ARG A 266 -26.20 21.04 -34.86
C ARG A 266 -27.47 20.79 -35.67
N ASN A 267 -28.19 19.72 -35.36
CA ASN A 267 -29.41 19.32 -36.07
C ASN A 267 -30.67 19.45 -35.21
N ARG A 268 -30.61 20.23 -34.12
CA ARG A 268 -31.76 20.43 -33.23
C ARG A 268 -32.97 20.97 -34.02
N GLY A 269 -34.13 20.38 -33.79
CA GLY A 269 -35.38 20.77 -34.46
C GLY A 269 -35.57 20.20 -35.87
N LYS A 270 -34.66 19.34 -36.36
CA LYS A 270 -34.83 18.55 -37.59
C LYS A 270 -35.24 17.11 -37.25
N ASP A 271 -35.78 16.38 -38.22
CA ASP A 271 -36.24 14.99 -38.06
C ASP A 271 -35.16 14.02 -37.57
N ASP A 272 -33.87 14.28 -37.88
CA ASP A 272 -32.72 13.48 -37.42
C ASP A 272 -31.96 14.08 -36.22
N GLY A 273 -32.49 15.16 -35.63
CA GLY A 273 -31.94 15.83 -34.46
C GLY A 273 -32.15 15.06 -33.16
N LEU A 274 -31.37 15.40 -32.13
CA LEU A 274 -31.63 14.93 -30.76
C LEU A 274 -32.68 15.81 -30.09
N THR A 275 -33.61 15.18 -29.38
CA THR A 275 -34.49 15.86 -28.44
C THR A 275 -33.73 16.33 -27.20
N GLU A 276 -34.32 17.23 -26.43
CA GLU A 276 -33.69 17.73 -25.20
C GLU A 276 -33.47 16.62 -24.17
N GLU A 277 -34.43 15.71 -23.98
CA GLU A 277 -34.28 14.57 -23.07
C GLU A 277 -33.23 13.56 -23.57
N GLU A 278 -33.10 13.37 -24.89
CA GLU A 278 -31.99 12.59 -25.47
C GLU A 278 -30.64 13.26 -25.24
N MET A 279 -30.55 14.59 -25.34
CA MET A 279 -29.33 15.34 -25.01
C MET A 279 -28.96 15.18 -23.54
N VAL A 280 -29.93 15.31 -22.62
CA VAL A 280 -29.72 15.09 -21.17
C VAL A 280 -29.23 13.67 -20.90
N ALA A 281 -29.87 12.66 -21.49
CA ALA A 281 -29.50 11.26 -21.32
C ALA A 281 -28.08 10.98 -21.85
N ASN A 282 -27.73 11.52 -23.02
CA ASN A 282 -26.41 11.34 -23.63
C ASN A 282 -25.31 12.13 -22.89
N ALA A 283 -25.58 13.34 -22.41
CA ALA A 283 -24.62 14.09 -21.61
C ALA A 283 -24.29 13.37 -20.29
N ASN A 284 -25.32 12.86 -19.60
CA ASN A 284 -25.14 12.11 -18.35
C ASN A 284 -24.29 10.85 -18.54
N ILE A 285 -24.55 10.05 -19.59
CA ILE A 285 -23.77 8.82 -19.83
C ILE A 285 -22.34 9.11 -20.30
N LEU A 286 -22.13 10.19 -21.07
CA LEU A 286 -20.79 10.57 -21.56
C LEU A 286 -19.86 10.97 -20.41
N ILE A 287 -20.38 11.62 -19.37
CA ILE A 287 -19.57 11.98 -18.21
C ILE A 287 -19.14 10.73 -17.45
N ILE A 288 -20.09 9.85 -17.11
CA ILE A 288 -19.78 8.60 -16.39
C ILE A 288 -18.80 7.74 -17.20
N ALA A 289 -19.02 7.61 -18.51
CA ALA A 289 -18.19 6.78 -19.37
C ALA A 289 -16.81 7.40 -19.64
N GLY A 290 -16.73 8.71 -19.81
CA GLY A 290 -15.51 9.42 -20.21
C GLY A 290 -14.53 9.70 -19.07
N SER A 291 -15.01 9.89 -17.84
CA SER A 291 -14.13 10.17 -16.70
C SER A 291 -13.54 8.90 -16.07
N GLU A 292 -14.42 8.09 -15.47
CA GLU A 292 -14.04 7.01 -14.57
C GLU A 292 -13.26 5.89 -15.28
N THR A 293 -13.51 5.64 -16.57
CA THR A 293 -12.79 4.59 -17.32
C THR A 293 -11.34 4.98 -17.60
N THR A 294 -11.10 6.22 -18.02
CA THR A 294 -9.76 6.79 -18.28
C THR A 294 -8.96 6.83 -16.98
N ALA A 295 -9.55 7.33 -15.90
CA ALA A 295 -8.90 7.40 -14.60
C ALA A 295 -8.56 6.02 -14.02
N THR A 296 -9.44 5.03 -14.24
CA THR A 296 -9.20 3.64 -13.85
C THR A 296 -7.96 3.07 -14.54
N LEU A 297 -7.81 3.27 -15.85
CA LEU A 297 -6.62 2.77 -16.54
C LEU A 297 -5.36 3.49 -16.07
N LEU A 298 -5.39 4.82 -15.90
CA LEU A 298 -4.23 5.57 -15.42
C LEU A 298 -3.78 5.10 -14.02
N ALA A 299 -4.73 4.88 -13.11
CA ALA A 299 -4.43 4.32 -11.79
C ALA A 299 -3.78 2.93 -11.87
N GLY A 300 -4.34 2.03 -12.67
CA GLY A 300 -3.74 0.71 -12.92
C GLY A 300 -2.35 0.81 -13.55
N THR A 301 -2.16 1.71 -14.51
CA THR A 301 -0.88 1.93 -15.19
C THR A 301 0.20 2.38 -14.21
N ILE A 302 -0.09 3.38 -13.37
CA ILE A 302 0.84 3.83 -12.34
C ILE A 302 1.14 2.71 -11.35
N TYR A 303 0.11 2.02 -10.84
CA TYR A 303 0.33 0.91 -9.92
C TYR A 303 1.29 -0.14 -10.50
N PHE A 304 1.07 -0.60 -11.73
CA PHE A 304 1.94 -1.61 -12.34
C PHE A 304 3.34 -1.10 -12.65
N LEU A 305 3.49 0.16 -13.07
CA LEU A 305 4.81 0.75 -13.24
C LEU A 305 5.57 0.79 -11.91
N LEU A 306 4.94 1.28 -10.83
CA LEU A 306 5.58 1.37 -9.52
C LEU A 306 5.89 0.01 -8.89
N ARG A 307 5.11 -1.04 -9.23
CA ARG A 307 5.39 -2.43 -8.82
C ARG A 307 6.49 -3.10 -9.63
N ASN A 308 6.97 -2.49 -10.72
CA ASN A 308 7.99 -3.02 -11.62
C ASN A 308 9.07 -1.96 -11.89
N PRO A 309 10.03 -1.75 -10.97
CA PRO A 309 11.02 -0.66 -11.04
C PRO A 309 11.83 -0.64 -12.34
N ASP A 310 12.21 -1.80 -12.88
CA ASP A 310 12.92 -1.90 -14.16
C ASP A 310 12.08 -1.33 -15.32
N THR A 311 10.80 -1.63 -15.33
CA THR A 311 9.85 -1.13 -16.34
C THR A 311 9.62 0.37 -16.17
N LEU A 312 9.48 0.84 -14.92
CA LEU A 312 9.38 2.27 -14.61
C LEU A 312 10.63 3.03 -15.10
N ALA A 313 11.82 2.53 -14.78
CA ALA A 313 13.08 3.16 -15.18
C ALA A 313 13.20 3.26 -16.72
N LYS A 314 12.82 2.20 -17.45
CA LYS A 314 12.79 2.19 -18.92
C LYS A 314 11.83 3.25 -19.48
N VAL A 315 10.58 3.31 -19.00
CA VAL A 315 9.59 4.26 -19.53
C VAL A 315 9.93 5.71 -19.15
N VAL A 316 10.41 5.94 -17.93
CA VAL A 316 10.88 7.27 -17.50
C VAL A 316 12.06 7.73 -18.36
N THR A 317 13.01 6.83 -18.63
CA THR A 317 14.14 7.12 -19.51
C THR A 317 13.66 7.46 -20.92
N GLU A 318 12.75 6.68 -21.51
CA GLU A 318 12.17 6.98 -22.83
C GLU A 318 11.53 8.38 -22.86
N VAL A 319 10.67 8.68 -21.88
CA VAL A 319 9.95 9.97 -21.80
C VAL A 319 10.92 11.14 -21.67
N ARG A 320 11.83 11.11 -20.68
CA ARG A 320 12.73 12.23 -20.37
C ARG A 320 13.84 12.42 -21.39
N THR A 321 14.27 11.36 -22.09
CA THR A 321 15.29 11.49 -23.15
C THR A 321 14.69 11.96 -24.47
N THR A 322 13.45 11.58 -24.76
CA THR A 322 12.74 11.95 -26.00
C THR A 322 12.15 13.35 -25.95
N MET A 323 11.58 13.75 -24.81
CA MET A 323 10.93 15.04 -24.59
C MET A 323 11.87 15.98 -23.85
N LYS A 324 12.49 16.93 -24.57
CA LYS A 324 13.54 17.79 -24.01
C LYS A 324 12.97 18.89 -23.12
N THR A 325 11.84 19.45 -23.52
CA THR A 325 11.08 20.40 -22.71
C THR A 325 9.68 19.89 -22.45
N GLU A 326 9.05 20.39 -21.39
CA GLU A 326 7.67 20.05 -21.06
C GLU A 326 6.70 20.42 -22.20
N THR A 327 6.97 21.51 -22.92
CA THR A 327 6.19 21.94 -24.10
C THR A 327 6.32 21.02 -25.30
N ASP A 328 7.34 20.14 -25.34
CA ASP A 328 7.45 19.11 -26.39
C ASP A 328 6.36 18.04 -26.22
N ILE A 329 5.75 17.93 -25.04
CA ILE A 329 4.76 16.91 -24.69
C ILE A 329 3.37 17.39 -25.11
N THR A 330 2.91 16.90 -26.24
CA THR A 330 1.61 17.17 -26.87
C THR A 330 0.86 15.87 -27.09
N CYS A 331 -0.44 15.92 -27.40
CA CYS A 331 -1.21 14.71 -27.74
C CYS A 331 -0.57 13.94 -28.90
N ASN A 332 -0.01 14.65 -29.88
CA ASN A 332 0.64 14.07 -31.04
C ASN A 332 2.00 13.44 -30.69
N SER A 333 2.89 14.19 -30.04
CA SER A 333 4.24 13.69 -29.72
C SER A 333 4.19 12.53 -28.73
N ALA A 334 3.33 12.59 -27.70
CA ALA A 334 3.13 11.50 -26.76
C ALA A 334 2.55 10.24 -27.42
N GLY A 335 1.79 10.38 -28.50
CA GLY A 335 1.25 9.26 -29.28
C GLY A 335 2.16 8.70 -30.37
N ALA A 336 3.16 9.45 -30.82
CA ALA A 336 4.01 9.06 -31.94
C ALA A 336 5.44 8.68 -31.54
N LYS A 337 5.98 9.26 -30.45
CA LYS A 337 7.41 9.19 -30.12
C LYS A 337 7.75 8.34 -28.88
N LEU A 338 6.76 7.77 -28.20
CA LEU A 338 6.93 7.04 -26.94
C LEU A 338 6.43 5.58 -27.04
N PRO A 339 7.02 4.75 -27.93
CA PRO A 339 6.52 3.39 -28.19
C PRO A 339 6.49 2.49 -26.94
N TYR A 340 7.45 2.62 -26.03
CA TYR A 340 7.49 1.83 -24.80
C TYR A 340 6.45 2.29 -23.78
N MET A 341 6.21 3.60 -23.64
CA MET A 341 5.08 4.11 -22.84
C MET A 341 3.74 3.61 -23.39
N LEU A 342 3.56 3.60 -24.72
CA LEU A 342 2.36 3.04 -25.34
C LEU A 342 2.23 1.54 -25.07
N ALA A 343 3.34 0.80 -25.09
CA ALA A 343 3.36 -0.60 -24.72
C ALA A 343 2.95 -0.82 -23.25
N CYS A 344 3.37 0.06 -22.34
CA CYS A 344 2.94 0.03 -20.94
C CYS A 344 1.43 0.23 -20.82
N ILE A 345 0.84 1.21 -21.52
CA ILE A 345 -0.61 1.44 -21.54
C ILE A 345 -1.36 0.20 -22.09
N GLN A 346 -0.85 -0.43 -23.15
CA GLN A 346 -1.47 -1.65 -23.69
C GLN A 346 -1.41 -2.82 -22.71
N GLU A 347 -0.29 -2.99 -22.01
CA GLU A 347 -0.16 -4.02 -20.99
C GLU A 347 -1.07 -3.75 -19.78
N SER A 348 -1.27 -2.49 -19.42
CA SER A 348 -2.27 -2.08 -18.41
C SER A 348 -3.69 -2.39 -18.87
N PHE A 349 -4.04 -2.20 -20.14
CA PHE A 349 -5.36 -2.60 -20.66
C PHE A 349 -5.58 -4.12 -20.57
N ARG A 350 -4.51 -4.91 -20.74
CA ARG A 350 -4.57 -6.36 -20.58
C ARG A 350 -4.79 -6.73 -19.12
N LEU A 351 -3.93 -6.27 -18.22
CA LEU A 351 -3.96 -6.70 -16.81
C LEU A 351 -5.07 -6.06 -15.99
N TYR A 352 -5.46 -4.83 -16.31
CA TYR A 352 -6.42 -4.04 -15.55
C TYR A 352 -7.38 -3.30 -16.49
N PRO A 353 -8.21 -4.05 -17.25
CA PRO A 353 -9.17 -3.45 -18.16
C PRO A 353 -10.18 -2.61 -17.35
N PRO A 354 -10.43 -1.33 -17.70
CA PRO A 354 -11.35 -0.48 -16.95
C PRO A 354 -12.76 -1.06 -16.79
N VAL A 355 -13.20 -1.82 -17.80
CA VAL A 355 -14.43 -2.60 -17.80
C VAL A 355 -14.03 -4.09 -17.89
N PRO A 356 -13.85 -4.79 -16.76
CA PRO A 356 -13.45 -6.20 -16.76
C PRO A 356 -14.57 -7.15 -17.19
N THR A 357 -15.81 -6.68 -17.23
CA THR A 357 -17.01 -7.49 -17.47
C THR A 357 -17.30 -7.78 -18.94
N GLY A 358 -17.99 -8.88 -19.20
CA GLY A 358 -18.41 -9.28 -20.54
C GLY A 358 -19.54 -8.42 -21.08
N LEU A 359 -19.36 -7.85 -22.27
CA LEU A 359 -20.38 -7.02 -22.91
C LEU A 359 -21.50 -7.90 -23.51
N GLN A 360 -22.46 -8.33 -22.69
CA GLN A 360 -23.48 -9.30 -23.10
C GLN A 360 -24.27 -8.86 -24.35
N ARG A 361 -24.47 -9.82 -25.25
CA ARG A 361 -25.37 -9.77 -26.41
C ARG A 361 -26.30 -10.97 -26.39
N MET A 362 -27.45 -10.87 -27.04
CA MET A 362 -28.39 -11.99 -27.15
C MET A 362 -28.41 -12.50 -28.59
N THR A 363 -28.26 -13.81 -28.78
CA THR A 363 -28.42 -14.45 -30.09
C THR A 363 -29.88 -14.39 -30.52
N LEU A 364 -30.14 -13.97 -31.76
CA LEU A 364 -31.49 -13.93 -32.34
C LEU A 364 -31.85 -15.24 -33.04
N ASP A 365 -30.88 -15.83 -33.71
CA ASP A 365 -30.96 -17.10 -34.43
C ASP A 365 -29.87 -18.05 -33.91
N SER A 366 -29.97 -19.34 -34.26
CA SER A 366 -28.88 -20.26 -33.98
C SER A 366 -27.69 -19.91 -34.89
N MET A 367 -26.51 -19.73 -34.30
CA MET A 367 -25.31 -19.29 -35.01
C MET A 367 -24.05 -19.96 -34.44
N THR A 368 -22.98 -19.97 -35.23
CA THR A 368 -21.68 -20.44 -34.79
C THR A 368 -20.86 -19.26 -34.26
N ILE A 369 -20.31 -19.39 -33.05
CA ILE A 369 -19.43 -18.40 -32.41
C ILE A 369 -18.14 -19.10 -32.01
N ALA A 370 -17.00 -18.66 -32.54
CA ALA A 370 -15.69 -19.27 -32.31
C ALA A 370 -15.67 -20.80 -32.51
N GLY A 371 -16.42 -21.28 -33.51
CA GLY A 371 -16.57 -22.71 -33.82
C GLY A 371 -17.57 -23.47 -32.96
N TYR A 372 -18.28 -22.82 -32.02
CA TYR A 372 -19.31 -23.44 -31.19
C TYR A 372 -20.71 -23.12 -31.73
N ASP A 373 -21.56 -24.14 -31.84
CA ASP A 373 -22.97 -23.96 -32.17
C ASP A 373 -23.74 -23.39 -30.97
N VAL A 374 -24.24 -22.16 -31.11
CA VAL A 374 -24.98 -21.44 -30.07
C VAL A 374 -26.43 -21.24 -30.53
N PRO A 375 -27.43 -21.73 -29.79
CA PRO A 375 -28.83 -21.58 -30.16
C PRO A 375 -29.32 -20.13 -29.97
N SER A 376 -30.44 -19.80 -30.61
CA SER A 376 -31.19 -18.55 -30.37
C SER A 376 -31.55 -18.37 -28.88
N GLY A 377 -31.61 -17.13 -28.41
CA GLY A 377 -31.96 -16.77 -27.04
C GLY A 377 -30.82 -16.96 -26.03
N THR A 378 -29.59 -17.14 -26.48
CA THR A 378 -28.41 -17.30 -25.62
C THR A 378 -27.74 -15.95 -25.38
N LYS A 379 -27.38 -15.66 -24.12
CA LYS A 379 -26.52 -14.53 -23.77
C LYS A 379 -25.06 -14.90 -24.01
N VAL A 380 -24.38 -14.14 -24.86
CA VAL A 380 -22.99 -14.37 -25.23
C VAL A 380 -22.15 -13.12 -24.97
N SER A 381 -20.92 -13.32 -24.51
CA SER A 381 -19.94 -12.24 -24.40
C SER A 381 -18.51 -12.75 -24.45
N VAL A 382 -17.59 -11.87 -24.85
CA VAL A 382 -16.17 -12.04 -24.51
C VAL A 382 -15.92 -11.33 -23.18
N HIS A 383 -15.33 -12.02 -22.20
CA HIS A 383 -14.94 -11.40 -20.92
C HIS A 383 -13.48 -10.93 -20.98
N PRO A 384 -13.22 -9.61 -20.99
CA PRO A 384 -11.86 -9.07 -21.16
C PRO A 384 -10.87 -9.63 -20.14
N MET A 385 -11.22 -9.66 -18.86
CA MET A 385 -10.31 -10.15 -17.82
C MET A 385 -10.01 -11.66 -17.96
N GLY A 386 -11.04 -12.46 -18.28
CA GLY A 386 -10.88 -13.89 -18.55
C GLY A 386 -9.98 -14.15 -19.76
N ALA A 387 -10.08 -13.32 -20.81
CA ALA A 387 -9.25 -13.45 -22.00
C ALA A 387 -7.81 -12.97 -21.77
N SER A 388 -7.64 -11.86 -21.06
CA SER A 388 -6.35 -11.25 -20.78
C SER A 388 -5.48 -12.05 -19.82
N TRP A 389 -6.08 -12.75 -18.85
CA TRP A 389 -5.35 -13.49 -17.80
C TRP A 389 -5.18 -14.99 -18.13
N SER A 390 -5.68 -15.44 -19.28
CA SER A 390 -5.60 -16.84 -19.68
C SER A 390 -4.26 -17.18 -20.32
N SER A 391 -3.64 -18.27 -19.86
CA SER A 391 -2.45 -18.87 -20.48
C SER A 391 -2.73 -19.43 -21.88
N LEU A 392 -4.00 -19.57 -22.28
CA LEU A 392 -4.38 -19.91 -23.66
C LEU A 392 -4.16 -18.76 -24.65
N ASN A 393 -4.00 -17.54 -24.14
CA ASN A 393 -3.86 -16.32 -24.94
C ASN A 393 -2.53 -15.61 -24.71
N PHE A 394 -1.93 -15.70 -23.51
CA PHE A 394 -0.70 -14.97 -23.18
C PHE A 394 0.33 -15.82 -22.43
N TYR A 395 1.60 -15.68 -22.82
CA TYR A 395 2.75 -16.12 -22.04
C TYR A 395 2.90 -15.29 -20.76
N ALA A 396 3.14 -15.96 -19.62
CA ALA A 396 3.23 -15.36 -18.28
C ALA A 396 2.12 -14.32 -18.04
N PRO A 397 0.83 -14.74 -18.09
CA PRO A 397 -0.31 -13.82 -18.15
C PRO A 397 -0.49 -12.99 -16.86
N ASP A 398 0.12 -13.41 -15.75
CA ASP A 398 0.10 -12.74 -14.45
C ASP A 398 1.17 -11.64 -14.29
N ARG A 399 2.16 -11.58 -15.19
CA ARG A 399 3.25 -10.59 -15.13
C ARG A 399 2.99 -9.38 -16.00
N PHE A 400 3.40 -8.20 -15.54
CA PHE A 400 3.36 -6.95 -16.30
C PHE A 400 4.60 -6.86 -17.20
N LEU A 401 4.43 -7.22 -18.49
CA LEU A 401 5.53 -7.30 -19.46
C LEU A 401 5.20 -6.46 -20.71
N PRO A 402 5.42 -5.13 -20.69
CA PRO A 402 5.14 -4.25 -21.83
C PRO A 402 5.84 -4.66 -23.11
N GLU A 403 7.01 -5.30 -23.01
CA GLU A 403 7.79 -5.77 -24.16
C GLU A 403 6.95 -6.60 -25.14
N ARG A 404 5.91 -7.31 -24.67
CA ARG A 404 5.02 -8.09 -25.53
C ARG A 404 4.31 -7.26 -26.60
N TRP A 405 4.15 -5.95 -26.40
CA TRP A 405 3.43 -5.07 -27.33
C TRP A 405 4.31 -4.43 -28.39
N LEU A 406 5.63 -4.53 -28.24
CA LEU A 406 6.60 -3.96 -29.16
C LEU A 406 6.58 -4.68 -30.52
N PRO A 407 6.83 -3.99 -31.64
CA PRO A 407 6.79 -4.60 -32.97
C PRO A 407 7.78 -5.75 -33.15
N GLU A 408 8.98 -5.62 -32.58
CA GLU A 408 10.12 -6.53 -32.80
C GLU A 408 9.81 -7.95 -32.32
N VAL A 409 9.08 -8.08 -31.20
CA VAL A 409 8.75 -9.37 -30.60
C VAL A 409 7.59 -10.10 -31.29
N LYS A 410 6.83 -9.41 -32.16
CA LYS A 410 5.67 -9.99 -32.86
C LYS A 410 6.07 -10.82 -34.07
N SER A 411 7.18 -10.47 -34.71
CA SER A 411 7.68 -11.19 -35.89
C SER A 411 8.83 -12.15 -35.58
N ASP A 412 9.37 -12.13 -34.36
CA ASP A 412 10.48 -13.00 -33.94
C ASP A 412 9.95 -14.32 -33.35
N PRO A 413 10.12 -15.48 -34.02
CA PRO A 413 9.67 -16.78 -33.51
C PRO A 413 10.40 -17.26 -32.26
N THR A 414 11.56 -16.68 -31.93
CA THR A 414 12.33 -17.02 -30.73
C THR A 414 11.83 -16.26 -29.49
N SER A 415 11.06 -15.19 -29.68
CA SER A 415 10.44 -14.44 -28.61
C SER A 415 9.39 -15.29 -27.88
N PRO A 416 9.36 -15.29 -26.53
CA PRO A 416 8.31 -15.98 -25.78
C PRO A 416 6.91 -15.38 -26.04
N PHE A 417 6.84 -14.17 -26.57
CA PHE A 417 5.58 -13.47 -26.87
C PHE A 417 5.06 -13.71 -28.29
N PHE A 418 5.77 -14.49 -29.12
CA PHE A 418 5.41 -14.71 -30.52
C PHE A 418 3.99 -15.26 -30.67
N CYS A 419 3.60 -16.19 -29.78
CA CYS A 419 2.31 -16.86 -29.79
C CYS A 419 1.19 -16.13 -29.00
N ASP A 420 1.45 -14.94 -28.45
CA ASP A 420 0.42 -14.20 -27.71
C ASP A 420 -0.71 -13.73 -28.64
N LYS A 421 -1.95 -14.05 -28.29
CA LYS A 421 -3.18 -13.67 -29.00
C LYS A 421 -3.65 -12.28 -28.58
N ARG A 422 -2.89 -11.26 -28.97
CA ARG A 422 -3.09 -9.85 -28.58
C ARG A 422 -4.46 -9.30 -29.00
N GLU A 423 -5.07 -9.87 -30.03
CA GLU A 423 -6.36 -9.47 -30.60
C GLU A 423 -7.52 -9.65 -29.60
N VAL A 424 -7.35 -10.43 -28.53
CA VAL A 424 -8.35 -10.55 -27.47
C VAL A 424 -8.46 -9.31 -26.58
N VAL A 425 -7.46 -8.43 -26.60
CA VAL A 425 -7.44 -7.19 -25.81
C VAL A 425 -8.12 -6.08 -26.62
N GLN A 426 -9.45 -6.00 -26.47
CA GLN A 426 -10.30 -5.01 -27.14
C GLN A 426 -10.98 -4.08 -26.11
N PRO A 427 -10.22 -3.22 -25.40
CA PRO A 427 -10.78 -2.39 -24.33
C PRO A 427 -11.83 -1.38 -24.81
N PHE A 428 -11.85 -1.07 -26.11
CA PHE A 428 -12.82 -0.19 -26.75
C PHE A 428 -13.91 -0.94 -27.52
N SER A 429 -13.97 -2.28 -27.41
CA SER A 429 -14.80 -3.17 -28.23
C SER A 429 -14.52 -3.04 -29.74
N VAL A 430 -15.14 -3.91 -30.53
CA VAL A 430 -15.14 -3.85 -32.00
C VAL A 430 -16.55 -3.62 -32.55
N GLY A 431 -16.64 -3.37 -33.86
CA GLY A 431 -17.90 -3.22 -34.58
C GLY A 431 -18.60 -1.87 -34.44
N PRO A 432 -19.85 -1.75 -34.91
CA PRO A 432 -20.56 -0.47 -34.99
C PRO A 432 -20.88 0.17 -33.63
N ARG A 433 -20.93 -0.66 -32.57
CA ARG A 433 -21.15 -0.23 -31.18
C ARG A 433 -19.84 -0.14 -30.37
N ASN A 434 -18.69 -0.03 -31.04
CA ASN A 434 -17.41 0.25 -30.37
C ASN A 434 -17.41 1.63 -29.70
N CYS A 435 -16.50 1.83 -28.76
CA CYS A 435 -16.41 3.05 -27.97
C CYS A 435 -16.19 4.28 -28.87
N ILE A 436 -17.09 5.26 -28.77
CA ILE A 436 -16.98 6.54 -29.49
C ILE A 436 -15.85 7.42 -28.93
N GLY A 437 -15.57 7.31 -27.63
CA GLY A 437 -14.55 8.09 -26.91
C GLY A 437 -13.12 7.57 -27.05
N ARG A 438 -12.87 6.53 -27.86
CA ARG A 438 -11.55 5.87 -27.97
C ARG A 438 -10.40 6.86 -28.18
N ASN A 439 -10.56 7.78 -29.12
CA ASN A 439 -9.50 8.70 -29.47
C ASN A 439 -9.26 9.77 -28.39
N LEU A 440 -10.33 10.22 -27.71
CA LEU A 440 -10.23 11.13 -26.57
C LEU A 440 -9.48 10.48 -25.42
N ALA A 441 -9.91 9.27 -25.03
CA ALA A 441 -9.28 8.53 -23.95
C ALA A 441 -7.77 8.31 -24.23
N PHE A 442 -7.40 7.94 -25.45
CA PHE A 442 -5.97 7.83 -25.80
C PHE A 442 -5.22 9.16 -25.71
N ALA A 443 -5.82 10.27 -26.12
CA ALA A 443 -5.19 11.58 -25.99
C ALA A 443 -4.93 11.92 -24.52
N GLU A 444 -5.96 11.80 -23.66
CA GLU A 444 -5.86 12.07 -22.22
C GLU A 444 -4.83 11.16 -21.54
N MET A 445 -4.93 9.83 -21.71
CA MET A 445 -4.05 8.89 -21.00
C MET A 445 -2.58 9.07 -21.37
N ARG A 446 -2.29 9.31 -22.66
CA ARG A 446 -0.91 9.48 -23.14
C ARG A 446 -0.33 10.81 -22.67
N LEU A 447 -1.11 11.88 -22.76
CA LEU A 447 -0.66 13.20 -22.36
C LEU A 447 -0.42 13.27 -20.84
N ILE A 448 -1.39 12.79 -20.04
CA ILE A 448 -1.30 12.78 -18.58
C ILE A 448 -0.12 11.92 -18.13
N LEU A 449 0.02 10.69 -18.63
CA LEU A 449 1.11 9.80 -18.23
C LEU A 449 2.48 10.36 -18.60
N ALA A 450 2.65 10.88 -19.83
CA ALA A 450 3.91 11.47 -20.26
C ALA A 450 4.29 12.68 -19.40
N ARG A 451 3.35 13.60 -19.14
CA ARG A 451 3.59 14.78 -18.30
C ARG A 451 3.91 14.41 -16.86
N LEU A 452 3.25 13.38 -16.31
CA LEU A 452 3.49 12.90 -14.96
C LEU A 452 4.90 12.31 -14.83
N LEU A 453 5.28 11.37 -15.70
CA LEU A 453 6.60 10.73 -15.67
C LEU A 453 7.75 11.71 -15.99
N TRP A 454 7.47 12.75 -16.75
CA TRP A 454 8.44 13.80 -17.04
C TRP A 454 8.72 14.68 -15.80
N ASN A 455 7.68 15.07 -15.06
CA ASN A 455 7.80 15.99 -13.92
C ASN A 455 8.15 15.33 -12.58
N PHE A 456 7.79 14.06 -12.36
CA PHE A 456 7.85 13.45 -11.03
C PHE A 456 8.62 12.13 -11.03
N ASP A 457 9.37 11.91 -9.95
CA ASP A 457 9.76 10.58 -9.51
C ASP A 457 8.70 10.10 -8.50
N LEU A 458 8.04 8.99 -8.82
CA LEU A 458 6.92 8.44 -8.07
C LEU A 458 7.35 7.16 -7.36
N GLU A 459 6.90 6.96 -6.12
CA GLU A 459 7.07 5.70 -5.39
C GLU A 459 5.77 5.28 -4.72
N LEU A 460 5.49 3.97 -4.73
CA LEU A 460 4.26 3.42 -4.17
C LEU A 460 4.35 3.37 -2.63
N CYS A 461 3.34 3.89 -1.94
CA CYS A 461 3.26 3.78 -0.47
C CYS A 461 2.89 2.36 -0.03
N GLU A 462 3.29 1.97 1.20
CA GLU A 462 3.09 0.62 1.74
C GLU A 462 1.63 0.17 1.71
N GLU A 463 0.70 1.07 2.05
CA GLU A 463 -0.73 0.79 2.12
C GLU A 463 -1.31 0.40 0.75
N SER A 464 -0.65 0.81 -0.34
CA SER A 464 -1.08 0.54 -1.71
C SER A 464 -0.36 -0.64 -2.35
N LEU A 465 0.46 -1.41 -1.62
CA LEU A 465 1.14 -2.58 -2.19
C LEU A 465 0.16 -3.63 -2.73
N SER A 466 -0.92 -3.90 -2.01
CA SER A 466 -1.98 -4.85 -2.40
C SER A 466 -3.15 -4.18 -3.13
N TRP A 467 -2.94 -3.01 -3.73
CA TRP A 467 -4.01 -2.18 -4.31
C TRP A 467 -4.88 -2.91 -5.34
N VAL A 468 -4.37 -3.92 -6.06
CA VAL A 468 -5.15 -4.70 -7.06
C VAL A 468 -6.10 -5.75 -6.47
N ASP A 469 -6.05 -6.01 -5.15
CA ASP A 469 -7.06 -6.85 -4.50
C ASP A 469 -8.36 -6.06 -4.31
N GLN A 470 -9.14 -6.00 -5.40
CA GLN A 470 -10.32 -5.16 -5.51
C GLN A 470 -11.55 -5.96 -5.90
N ARG A 471 -12.71 -5.36 -5.63
CA ARG A 471 -13.98 -5.82 -6.15
C ARG A 471 -14.25 -5.19 -7.52
N ALA A 472 -15.00 -5.89 -8.35
CA ALA A 472 -15.47 -5.41 -9.65
C ALA A 472 -16.97 -5.71 -9.82
N TYR A 473 -17.76 -4.69 -10.17
CA TYR A 473 -19.20 -4.82 -10.41
C TYR A 473 -19.54 -4.65 -11.90
N THR A 474 -18.99 -3.59 -12.51
CA THR A 474 -18.98 -3.28 -13.96
C THR A 474 -17.66 -2.60 -14.31
N ILE A 475 -17.22 -1.74 -13.40
CA ILE A 475 -15.89 -1.16 -13.27
C ILE A 475 -15.32 -1.58 -11.90
N TRP A 476 -14.04 -1.27 -11.68
CA TRP A 476 -13.32 -1.53 -10.44
C TRP A 476 -13.78 -0.64 -9.28
N GLU A 477 -13.89 -1.22 -8.08
CA GLU A 477 -14.00 -0.47 -6.82
C GLU A 477 -12.59 -0.16 -6.33
N LYS A 478 -12.07 1.00 -6.75
CA LYS A 478 -10.69 1.41 -6.49
C LYS A 478 -10.54 1.94 -5.04
N PRO A 479 -9.70 1.34 -4.18
CA PRO A 479 -9.24 1.99 -2.96
C PRO A 479 -8.29 3.16 -3.31
N PRO A 480 -7.93 4.02 -2.34
CA PRO A 480 -6.90 5.04 -2.55
C PRO A 480 -5.59 4.43 -3.07
N LEU A 481 -5.01 5.04 -4.11
CA LEU A 481 -3.70 4.65 -4.65
C LEU A 481 -2.66 5.66 -4.15
N MET A 482 -2.12 5.40 -2.97
CA MET A 482 -1.17 6.29 -2.31
C MET A 482 0.22 6.17 -2.95
N SER A 483 0.75 7.29 -3.43
CA SER A 483 2.09 7.41 -4.00
C SER A 483 2.78 8.64 -3.43
N SER A 484 4.06 8.53 -3.07
CA SER A 484 4.89 9.72 -2.94
C SER A 484 5.21 10.26 -4.33
N ALA A 485 5.40 11.57 -4.42
CA ALA A 485 5.81 12.25 -5.65
C ALA A 485 6.90 13.26 -5.30
N ALA A 486 8.08 13.10 -5.89
CA ALA A 486 9.17 14.06 -5.80
C ALA A 486 9.24 14.87 -7.10
N ASP A 487 9.19 16.20 -7.00
CA ASP A 487 9.32 17.10 -8.14
C ASP A 487 10.77 17.10 -8.66
N ILE A 488 10.95 16.77 -9.94
CA ILE A 488 12.26 16.70 -10.60
C ILE A 488 13.00 18.05 -10.53
N ASP A 489 12.29 19.17 -10.56
CA ASP A 489 12.89 20.50 -10.49
C ASP A 489 13.51 20.74 -9.10
N ILE A 490 12.88 20.22 -8.04
CA ILE A 490 13.39 20.27 -6.67
C ILE A 490 14.63 19.38 -6.55
N ILE A 491 14.61 18.17 -7.12
CA ILE A 491 15.76 17.25 -7.14
C ILE A 491 16.94 17.88 -7.86
N ILE A 492 16.72 18.41 -9.08
CA ILE A 492 17.77 19.07 -9.87
C ILE A 492 18.30 20.31 -9.15
N ALA A 493 17.44 21.10 -8.50
CA ALA A 493 17.86 22.27 -7.73
C ALA A 493 18.71 21.88 -6.51
N ALA A 494 18.36 20.79 -5.82
CA ALA A 494 19.16 20.23 -4.72
C ALA A 494 20.54 19.78 -5.21
N LEU A 495 20.60 18.98 -6.28
CA LEU A 495 21.85 18.51 -6.89
C LEU A 495 22.73 19.66 -7.41
N LYS A 496 22.11 20.71 -7.99
CA LYS A 496 22.81 21.94 -8.44
C LYS A 496 23.34 22.78 -7.29
N ARG A 497 22.66 22.80 -6.13
CA ARG A 497 23.15 23.48 -4.91
C ARG A 497 24.36 22.76 -4.34
N GLU A 498 24.34 21.44 -4.29
CA GLU A 498 25.49 20.62 -3.88
C GLU A 498 26.69 20.86 -4.80
N THR A 499 26.49 20.87 -6.13
CA THR A 499 27.58 21.14 -7.09
C THR A 499 28.06 22.60 -7.09
N ARG A 500 27.24 23.61 -6.78
CA ARG A 500 27.67 25.03 -6.67
C ARG A 500 28.45 25.35 -5.39
N SER A 501 28.26 24.61 -4.31
CA SER A 501 29.09 24.76 -3.10
C SER A 501 30.56 24.33 -3.29
N ALA A 502 30.90 23.70 -4.43
CA ALA A 502 32.25 23.41 -4.85
C ALA A 502 32.83 24.54 -5.73
N SER A 503 33.09 25.72 -5.15
CA SER A 503 33.86 26.79 -5.81
C SER A 503 35.06 27.21 -4.94
N PHE A 504 36.26 26.82 -5.38
CA PHE A 504 37.53 27.22 -4.76
C PHE A 504 37.92 28.64 -5.19
N THR A 505 37.93 29.58 -4.26
CA THR A 505 38.54 30.91 -4.45
C THR A 505 39.81 30.99 -3.58
N LEU A 506 40.98 30.95 -4.23
CA LEU A 506 42.27 31.21 -3.61
C LEU A 506 42.44 32.72 -3.37
N ALA A 507 42.47 33.14 -2.11
CA ALA A 507 43.01 34.43 -1.70
C ALA A 507 43.76 34.29 -0.36
N PRO A 508 45.01 34.78 -0.23
CA PRO A 508 45.80 34.58 0.97
C PRO A 508 45.44 35.64 2.02
N ARG A 509 44.94 35.22 3.18
CA ARG A 509 44.96 36.04 4.40
C ARG A 509 45.62 35.27 5.54
N ARG A 510 46.67 35.89 6.07
CA ARG A 510 47.47 35.46 7.22
C ARG A 510 46.62 35.48 8.49
N GLY A 511 46.83 34.45 9.31
CA GLY A 511 46.54 34.44 10.74
C GLY A 511 45.11 34.08 11.09
N PHE A 512 44.86 32.79 11.37
CA PHE A 512 44.05 32.27 12.49
C PHE A 512 44.07 30.73 12.43
N SER A 513 44.09 30.11 13.60
CA SER A 513 44.28 28.68 13.88
C SER A 513 43.27 27.74 13.20
N PRO A 514 43.68 26.61 12.58
CA PRO A 514 42.75 25.72 11.90
C PRO A 514 42.13 24.69 12.87
N LYS A 515 40.80 24.67 12.95
CA LYS A 515 40.03 23.46 13.29
C LYS A 515 39.86 22.65 11.99
N ILE A 516 40.39 21.44 11.93
CA ILE A 516 40.29 20.56 10.75
C ILE A 516 39.08 19.62 10.93
N ARG A 517 38.20 19.61 9.93
CA ARG A 517 37.09 18.65 9.78
C ARG A 517 37.42 17.81 8.55
N ALA A 518 37.75 16.53 8.73
CA ALA A 518 38.06 15.62 7.63
C ALA A 518 36.83 14.80 7.22
N THR A 519 36.63 14.62 5.93
CA THR A 519 35.63 13.74 5.30
C THR A 519 36.39 12.71 4.47
N PRO A 520 36.17 11.38 4.60
CA PRO A 520 36.84 10.42 3.73
C PRO A 520 35.99 10.10 2.49
N THR A 521 36.61 10.28 1.32
CA THR A 521 36.23 9.70 0.02
C THR A 521 36.70 8.24 -0.02
N VAL A 522 35.89 7.33 -0.57
CA VAL A 522 36.21 5.89 -0.70
C VAL A 522 36.42 5.52 -2.17
N LEU A 523 37.52 4.82 -2.46
CA LEU A 523 37.71 3.93 -3.62
C LEU A 523 38.28 2.57 -3.11
N PRO A 524 38.07 1.45 -3.84
CA PRO A 524 37.93 0.11 -3.26
C PRO A 524 39.18 -0.79 -3.42
N MET A 525 39.36 -1.78 -2.53
CA MET A 525 39.59 -3.22 -2.83
C MET A 525 40.05 -4.09 -1.64
N ALA A 526 39.65 -5.38 -1.71
CA ALA A 526 40.30 -6.63 -1.23
C ALA A 526 40.03 -7.21 0.19
N THR A 527 39.07 -8.16 0.19
CA THR A 527 38.99 -9.52 0.81
C THR A 527 39.89 -9.96 1.99
N GLY A 528 39.27 -10.55 3.03
CA GLY A 528 39.82 -11.72 3.74
C GLY A 528 39.55 -11.88 5.26
N HIS A 529 38.51 -12.66 5.60
CA HIS A 529 38.28 -13.50 6.81
C HIS A 529 38.43 -13.00 8.26
N GLY A 530 37.34 -13.14 9.05
CA GLY A 530 37.43 -13.45 10.48
C GLY A 530 36.25 -13.07 11.39
N GLY A 531 35.16 -13.86 11.40
CA GLY A 531 34.21 -14.00 12.53
C GLY A 531 32.88 -13.24 12.40
N ASP A 532 31.77 -13.99 12.36
CA ASP A 532 30.40 -13.46 12.22
C ASP A 532 29.85 -12.97 13.59
N VAL A 533 29.28 -11.76 13.65
CA VAL A 533 28.67 -11.12 14.84
C VAL A 533 27.39 -10.38 14.46
N LEU A 534 26.23 -10.84 14.95
CA LEU A 534 24.91 -10.33 14.56
C LEU A 534 24.35 -9.37 15.63
N TYR A 535 24.16 -8.06 15.36
CA TYR A 535 23.61 -7.06 16.33
C TYR A 535 22.85 -5.85 15.74
N ILE A 536 21.93 -5.31 16.55
CA ILE A 536 21.41 -3.91 16.62
C ILE A 536 21.24 -3.60 18.14
N THR A 537 21.65 -2.49 18.77
CA THR A 537 21.20 -1.07 18.67
C THR A 537 22.25 -0.05 19.19
N SER A 538 21.97 1.24 19.01
CA SER A 538 22.82 2.46 19.02
C SER A 538 23.47 2.96 20.33
N LEU A 539 24.54 3.78 20.16
CA LEU A 539 24.72 5.17 20.67
C LEU A 539 26.12 5.74 20.27
N PRO A 540 26.35 7.08 20.30
CA PRO A 540 25.90 8.16 19.42
C PRO A 540 26.98 8.64 18.42
N GLN A 541 26.61 9.40 17.37
CA GLN A 541 27.59 10.07 16.50
C GLN A 541 28.23 11.31 17.15
N SER A 542 29.53 11.48 16.85
CA SER A 542 30.40 12.65 17.04
C SER A 542 30.58 13.17 18.47
N ARG A 543 31.76 12.93 19.05
CA ARG A 543 32.29 13.74 20.16
C ARG A 543 33.47 14.57 19.66
N VAL A 544 33.54 15.82 20.11
CA VAL A 544 34.75 16.64 20.00
C VAL A 544 35.74 16.11 21.03
N PHE A 545 36.97 15.83 20.60
CA PHE A 545 38.04 15.41 21.50
C PHE A 545 38.73 16.64 22.09
N SER A 546 38.75 16.71 23.42
CA SER A 546 39.69 17.56 24.16
C SER A 546 40.78 16.64 24.69
N TYR A 547 42.04 16.94 24.41
CA TYR A 547 43.17 16.26 25.02
C TYR A 547 44.03 17.30 25.73
N GLU A 548 44.58 16.93 26.88
CA GLU A 548 45.63 17.69 27.54
C GLU A 548 46.93 16.89 27.44
N VAL A 549 47.94 17.49 26.82
CA VAL A 549 49.28 16.89 26.75
C VAL A 549 50.01 17.26 28.04
N SER A 550 49.99 16.37 29.02
CA SER A 550 50.93 16.45 30.14
C SER A 550 52.15 15.58 29.82
N GLY A 551 53.31 16.22 29.65
CA GLY A 551 54.55 15.56 29.32
C GLY A 551 55.34 15.18 30.57
N SER A 552 55.75 13.92 30.64
CA SER A 552 56.90 13.49 31.44
C SER A 552 57.57 12.35 30.67
N SER A 553 58.68 12.65 30.00
CA SER A 553 59.49 11.63 29.34
C SER A 553 60.25 10.85 30.39
N ASP A 554 59.98 9.55 30.49
CA ASP A 554 60.97 8.63 31.04
C ASP A 554 61.29 7.57 29.97
N GLN A 555 62.58 7.41 29.70
CA GLN A 555 63.14 6.43 28.75
C GLN A 555 62.71 6.52 27.28
N GLY A 556 62.67 7.73 26.70
CA GLY A 556 62.63 7.91 25.24
C GLY A 556 61.37 7.40 24.53
N LYS A 557 60.31 7.06 25.28
CA LYS A 557 58.97 6.80 24.78
C LYS A 557 58.04 7.89 25.28
N THR A 558 57.48 8.70 24.37
CA THR A 558 56.37 9.57 24.73
C THR A 558 55.15 8.71 25.03
N VAL A 559 54.77 8.60 26.30
CA VAL A 559 53.52 7.96 26.70
C VAL A 559 52.43 9.02 26.72
N ILE A 560 51.44 8.89 25.83
CA ILE A 560 50.26 9.76 25.83
C ILE A 560 49.25 9.15 26.80
N HIS A 561 49.02 9.81 27.94
CA HIS A 561 47.92 9.47 28.84
C HIS A 561 46.64 10.12 28.36
N ALA A 562 45.84 9.38 27.59
CA ALA A 562 44.44 9.74 27.35
C ALA A 562 43.64 9.36 28.61
N ALA A 563 43.42 10.33 29.50
CA ALA A 563 42.54 10.11 30.65
C ALA A 563 41.08 10.04 30.18
N TYR A 564 40.50 8.85 30.26
CA TYR A 564 39.07 8.64 30.17
C TYR A 564 38.48 8.82 31.57
N GLU A 565 37.58 9.78 31.75
CA GLU A 565 36.87 9.94 33.02
C GLU A 565 35.74 8.89 33.11
N THR A 566 36.12 7.61 33.24
CA THR A 566 35.28 6.62 33.92
C THR A 566 36.07 5.98 35.03
N GLN A 567 36.36 6.73 36.08
CA GLN A 567 36.99 6.17 37.25
C GLN A 567 36.02 5.34 38.13
N LYS A 568 34.92 4.80 37.57
CA LYS A 568 34.00 3.94 38.32
C LYS A 568 33.48 2.67 37.66
N TYR A 569 33.81 2.38 36.39
CA TYR A 569 33.27 1.21 35.70
C TYR A 569 34.27 0.37 34.90
N ALA A 570 35.53 0.79 34.78
CA ALA A 570 36.53 0.06 33.98
C ALA A 570 37.13 -1.19 34.67
N GLU A 571 36.91 -1.39 35.98
CA GLU A 571 37.57 -2.46 36.73
C GLU A 571 36.74 -3.76 36.89
N SER A 572 35.59 -3.92 36.23
CA SER A 572 34.79 -5.15 36.40
C SER A 572 34.15 -5.76 35.15
N THR A 573 34.44 -5.28 33.94
CA THR A 573 33.95 -5.90 32.70
C THR A 573 35.10 -6.54 31.90
N PRO A 574 35.16 -7.87 31.75
CA PRO A 574 36.28 -8.56 31.09
C PRO A 574 36.34 -8.40 29.56
N PHE A 575 35.51 -7.56 28.93
CA PHE A 575 35.40 -7.44 27.47
C PHE A 575 35.64 -6.02 26.90
N THR A 576 36.08 -5.06 27.71
CA THR A 576 36.47 -3.72 27.21
C THR A 576 37.93 -3.42 27.58
N GLN A 577 38.86 -4.05 26.88
CA GLN A 577 40.23 -3.54 26.78
C GLN A 577 40.44 -3.00 25.36
N TRP A 578 40.78 -1.72 25.28
CA TRP A 578 41.19 -1.04 24.05
C TRP A 578 42.71 -1.04 24.03
N THR A 579 43.31 -1.53 22.94
CA THR A 579 44.77 -1.43 22.75
C THR A 579 45.04 -0.46 21.62
N ILE A 580 45.62 0.70 21.94
CA ILE A 580 46.04 1.67 20.93
C ILE A 580 47.43 1.25 20.44
N LYS A 581 47.56 0.98 19.14
CA LYS A 581 48.83 0.55 18.54
C LYS A 581 49.31 1.64 17.58
N ILE A 582 50.44 2.28 17.90
CA ILE A 582 51.05 3.28 17.04
C ILE A 582 51.97 2.56 16.05
N LEU A 583 51.64 2.63 14.76
CA LEU A 583 52.50 2.10 13.69
C LEU A 583 53.63 3.11 13.42
N ASN A 584 54.88 2.63 13.51
CA ASN A 584 56.15 3.40 13.40
C ASN A 584 56.44 4.44 14.51
N PRO A 585 56.83 3.97 15.72
CA PRO A 585 57.18 4.85 16.84
C PRO A 585 58.55 5.56 16.71
N GLY A 586 59.29 5.34 15.61
CA GLY A 586 60.70 5.76 15.49
C GLY A 586 60.96 7.11 14.82
N GLU A 587 60.01 7.65 14.07
CA GLU A 587 60.26 8.85 13.24
C GLU A 587 59.04 9.78 13.21
N PHE A 588 58.66 10.41 14.32
CA PHE A 588 57.67 11.50 14.28
C PHE A 588 57.89 12.56 15.36
N ASP A 589 57.91 13.83 14.93
CA ASP A 589 57.63 14.99 15.79
C ASP A 589 56.11 15.01 16.05
N LEU A 590 55.71 15.06 17.32
CA LEU A 590 54.32 14.99 17.78
C LEU A 590 53.44 16.11 17.20
N LYS A 591 54.04 17.16 16.63
CA LYS A 591 53.31 18.24 15.94
C LYS A 591 52.81 17.87 14.54
N GLU A 592 53.27 16.77 13.95
CA GLU A 592 52.85 16.32 12.60
C GLU A 592 51.95 15.08 12.62
N LEU A 593 51.52 14.62 13.81
CA LEU A 593 50.63 13.48 13.95
C LEU A 593 49.22 13.83 13.44
N THR A 594 48.88 13.38 12.24
CA THR A 594 47.61 13.71 11.57
C THR A 594 46.50 12.67 11.79
N SER A 595 46.83 11.44 12.21
CA SER A 595 45.86 10.39 12.56
C SER A 595 46.44 9.32 13.50
N VAL A 596 45.58 8.69 14.30
CA VAL A 596 45.88 7.51 15.13
C VAL A 596 44.84 6.45 14.81
N GLU A 597 45.29 5.23 14.53
CA GLU A 597 44.41 4.08 14.32
C GLU A 597 44.13 3.38 15.65
N VAL A 598 42.85 3.13 15.93
CA VAL A 598 42.40 2.45 17.16
C VAL A 598 41.74 1.14 16.74
N GLU A 599 42.29 0.03 17.19
CA GLU A 599 41.81 -1.31 16.86
C GLU A 599 41.04 -1.91 18.06
N TRP A 600 39.83 -2.42 17.82
CA TRP A 600 39.02 -3.11 18.84
C TRP A 600 39.31 -4.61 18.81
N THR A 601 39.56 -5.21 19.99
CA THR A 601 39.96 -6.63 20.12
C THR A 601 39.02 -7.45 21.03
N GLY A 602 37.76 -7.04 21.22
CA GLY A 602 36.79 -7.76 22.05
C GLY A 602 36.36 -9.10 21.46
N THR A 603 36.30 -10.16 22.29
CA THR A 603 36.16 -11.57 21.85
C THR A 603 34.79 -12.24 22.11
N GLY A 604 33.72 -11.49 22.40
CA GLY A 604 32.37 -12.05 22.62
C GLY A 604 31.62 -12.39 21.32
N ARG A 605 31.06 -13.61 21.21
CA ARG A 605 30.35 -14.14 20.01
C ARG A 605 28.85 -14.21 20.27
N PHE A 606 28.00 -13.63 19.41
CA PHE A 606 26.56 -13.50 19.69
C PHE A 606 25.68 -13.58 18.42
N GLY A 607 24.46 -14.14 18.57
CA GLY A 607 23.42 -14.16 17.54
C GLY A 607 22.18 -13.35 17.96
N VAL A 608 21.84 -12.29 17.23
CA VAL A 608 20.59 -11.52 17.45
C VAL A 608 19.61 -11.77 16.30
N MET A 609 18.45 -12.39 16.58
CA MET A 609 17.42 -12.61 15.57
C MET A 609 16.31 -11.55 15.68
N CYS A 610 16.42 -10.47 14.91
CA CYS A 610 15.52 -9.31 15.03
C CYS A 610 14.35 -9.34 14.03
N ALA A 611 13.14 -9.38 14.60
CA ALA A 611 11.80 -8.94 14.18
C ALA A 611 11.19 -9.28 12.81
N PHE A 612 9.92 -9.65 12.94
CA PHE A 612 9.00 -10.25 11.98
C PHE A 612 8.03 -9.20 11.41
N LEU A 613 7.66 -9.30 10.14
CA LEU A 613 6.45 -8.70 9.56
C LEU A 613 5.81 -9.75 8.64
N PRO A 614 4.47 -9.93 8.64
CA PRO A 614 3.82 -10.71 7.60
C PRO A 614 3.79 -9.86 6.32
N SER A 615 4.80 -9.98 5.47
CA SER A 615 4.73 -9.46 4.11
C SER A 615 5.77 -10.10 3.20
N HIS A 616 5.36 -10.27 1.94
CA HIS A 616 6.02 -11.01 0.87
C HIS A 616 7.55 -10.81 0.73
N ALA A 617 8.23 -11.84 0.23
CA ALA A 617 9.68 -12.00 0.07
C ALA A 617 10.48 -10.80 -0.50
N VAL A 618 9.85 -9.86 -1.22
CA VAL A 618 10.51 -8.69 -1.82
C VAL A 618 10.81 -7.58 -0.78
N LEU A 619 9.88 -7.31 0.16
CA LEU A 619 10.10 -6.32 1.24
C LEU A 619 11.20 -6.76 2.21
N LEU A 620 11.39 -8.06 2.37
CA LEU A 620 12.37 -8.64 3.27
C LEU A 620 13.81 -8.37 2.79
N HIS A 621 14.05 -8.24 1.49
CA HIS A 621 15.37 -7.94 0.92
C HIS A 621 15.74 -6.45 1.02
N GLU A 622 14.84 -5.53 0.68
CA GLU A 622 15.11 -4.08 0.81
C GLU A 622 15.32 -3.66 2.27
N LYS A 623 14.50 -4.20 3.19
CA LYS A 623 14.65 -3.91 4.62
C LYS A 623 15.93 -4.53 5.18
N ALA A 624 16.34 -5.69 4.67
CA ALA A 624 17.63 -6.28 4.99
C ALA A 624 18.80 -5.37 4.54
N GLU A 625 18.73 -4.77 3.35
CA GLU A 625 19.73 -3.82 2.87
C GLU A 625 19.72 -2.50 3.67
N GLN A 626 18.55 -1.98 4.03
CA GLN A 626 18.44 -0.80 4.90
C GLN A 626 19.03 -1.03 6.28
N ILE A 627 18.76 -2.20 6.89
CA ILE A 627 19.39 -2.61 8.15
C ILE A 627 20.91 -2.68 7.97
N ARG A 628 21.41 -3.27 6.88
CA ARG A 628 22.85 -3.30 6.57
C ARG A 628 23.45 -1.90 6.46
N GLU A 629 22.80 -0.99 5.74
CA GLU A 629 23.31 0.38 5.54
C GLU A 629 23.30 1.20 6.83
N CYS A 630 22.23 1.12 7.63
CA CYS A 630 22.15 1.78 8.94
C CYS A 630 23.24 1.30 9.92
N HIS A 631 23.78 0.11 9.72
CA HIS A 631 24.83 -0.48 10.55
C HIS A 631 26.22 -0.52 9.89
N ARG A 632 26.36 -0.02 8.66
CA ARG A 632 27.61 -0.02 7.88
C ARG A 632 28.77 0.71 8.56
N LEU A 633 28.46 1.68 9.43
CA LEU A 633 29.45 2.44 10.23
C LEU A 633 29.82 1.78 11.57
N HIS A 634 29.12 0.70 11.96
CA HIS A 634 29.18 0.13 13.31
C HIS A 634 29.56 -1.35 13.35
N ALA A 635 29.47 -2.06 12.22
CA ALA A 635 29.93 -3.44 12.08
C ALA A 635 30.54 -3.63 10.68
N SER A 636 31.61 -4.43 10.57
CA SER A 636 32.12 -4.86 9.26
C SER A 636 31.05 -5.70 8.55
N THR A 637 30.96 -5.64 7.21
CA THR A 637 29.98 -6.40 6.43
C THR A 637 30.08 -7.92 6.60
N THR A 638 31.20 -8.41 7.13
CA THR A 638 31.43 -9.82 7.46
C THR A 638 30.80 -10.25 8.80
N GLN A 639 30.43 -9.31 9.67
CA GLN A 639 29.87 -9.63 10.99
C GLN A 639 28.34 -9.76 10.96
N LEU A 640 27.63 -8.87 10.25
CA LEU A 640 26.17 -8.83 10.25
C LEU A 640 25.56 -9.66 9.10
N ARG A 641 24.89 -10.78 9.42
CA ARG A 641 24.15 -11.60 8.45
C ARG A 641 22.63 -11.45 8.57
N VAL A 642 22.02 -10.76 7.62
CA VAL A 642 20.54 -10.69 7.55
C VAL A 642 19.98 -11.90 6.79
N ILE A 643 19.07 -12.63 7.42
CA ILE A 643 18.41 -13.83 6.88
C ILE A 643 16.90 -13.57 6.80
N ILE A 644 16.30 -13.93 5.68
CA ILE A 644 14.89 -13.73 5.41
C ILE A 644 14.14 -15.04 5.70
N VAL A 645 13.11 -14.95 6.55
CA VAL A 645 12.23 -16.08 6.89
C VAL A 645 10.86 -15.85 6.23
N PRO A 646 10.54 -16.53 5.11
CA PRO A 646 9.36 -16.20 4.29
C PRO A 646 8.01 -16.47 4.98
N ASP A 647 7.94 -17.55 5.78
CA ASP A 647 6.83 -17.84 6.67
C ASP A 647 7.39 -18.34 7.99
N PHE A 648 7.38 -17.45 8.96
CA PHE A 648 7.97 -17.68 10.27
C PHE A 648 7.11 -18.50 11.22
N THR A 649 5.84 -18.75 10.85
CA THR A 649 4.90 -19.55 11.65
C THR A 649 5.01 -21.04 11.33
N SER A 650 5.66 -21.38 10.22
CA SER A 650 5.90 -22.76 9.79
C SER A 650 6.94 -23.47 10.65
N ALA A 651 6.74 -24.77 10.87
CA ALA A 651 7.71 -25.62 11.56
C ALA A 651 9.06 -25.63 10.81
N GLY A 652 10.17 -25.41 11.54
CA GLY A 652 11.51 -25.35 10.95
C GLY A 652 11.84 -24.06 10.19
N ALA A 653 10.98 -23.04 10.25
CA ALA A 653 11.19 -21.77 9.53
C ALA A 653 12.52 -21.07 9.85
N PHE A 654 13.05 -21.25 11.06
CA PHE A 654 14.33 -20.67 11.49
C PHE A 654 15.51 -21.63 11.42
N ASP A 655 15.34 -22.85 10.92
CA ASP A 655 16.44 -23.84 10.90
C ASP A 655 17.64 -23.33 10.10
N GLU A 656 17.40 -22.64 8.98
CA GLU A 656 18.45 -22.00 8.18
C GLU A 656 19.15 -20.83 8.89
N CYS A 657 18.45 -20.16 9.83
CA CYS A 657 19.01 -19.04 10.58
C CYS A 657 20.16 -19.46 11.49
N PHE A 658 20.13 -20.72 11.94
CA PHE A 658 21.12 -21.27 12.86
C PHE A 658 22.25 -22.05 12.15
N LYS A 659 22.25 -22.11 10.81
CA LYS A 659 23.37 -22.66 10.03
C LYS A 659 24.50 -21.65 9.93
N SER A 660 25.52 -21.84 10.75
CA SER A 660 26.71 -21.00 10.86
C SER A 660 27.94 -21.86 11.14
N ASP A 661 29.10 -21.48 10.60
CA ASP A 661 30.39 -22.12 10.92
C ASP A 661 30.81 -21.86 12.37
N ALA A 662 30.27 -20.80 12.99
CA ALA A 662 30.47 -20.44 14.39
C ALA A 662 29.21 -20.67 15.24
N PRO A 663 29.33 -21.25 16.45
CA PRO A 663 28.19 -21.50 17.34
C PRO A 663 27.62 -20.20 17.94
N PHE A 664 26.31 -20.20 18.22
CA PHE A 664 25.61 -19.09 18.88
C PHE A 664 25.51 -19.32 20.40
N ASP A 665 25.82 -18.31 21.21
CA ASP A 665 25.71 -18.37 22.68
C ASP A 665 24.37 -17.85 23.22
N VAL A 666 23.75 -16.91 22.52
CA VAL A 666 22.52 -16.22 22.94
C VAL A 666 21.63 -15.99 21.72
N VAL A 667 20.31 -16.00 21.92
CA VAL A 667 19.30 -15.58 20.92
C VAL A 667 18.42 -14.50 21.53
N ILE A 668 18.25 -13.38 20.84
CA ILE A 668 17.27 -12.35 21.20
C ILE A 668 16.11 -12.40 20.20
N HIS A 669 14.89 -12.57 20.69
CA HIS A 669 13.63 -12.50 19.95
C HIS A 669 12.95 -11.16 20.22
N THR A 670 13.07 -10.23 19.28
CA THR A 670 12.47 -8.90 19.42
C THR A 670 11.00 -8.91 18.99
N ALA A 671 10.18 -8.18 19.76
CA ALA A 671 8.72 -8.25 19.69
C ALA A 671 8.15 -8.09 18.28
N SER A 672 7.07 -8.83 17.98
CA SER A 672 6.26 -8.64 16.77
C SER A 672 5.63 -7.23 16.73
N PRO A 673 5.70 -6.52 15.58
CA PRO A 673 5.05 -5.23 15.39
C PRO A 673 3.53 -5.37 15.39
N PHE A 674 2.85 -4.31 15.82
CA PHE A 674 1.40 -4.25 16.00
C PHE A 674 0.80 -3.06 15.25
N ARG A 675 -0.37 -3.24 14.63
CA ARG A 675 -1.19 -2.18 14.01
C ARG A 675 -2.60 -2.25 14.59
N TYR A 676 -3.24 -1.10 14.85
CA TYR A 676 -4.60 -1.04 15.43
C TYR A 676 -5.71 -1.39 14.43
N SER A 677 -5.43 -1.38 13.13
CA SER A 677 -6.35 -1.78 12.07
C SER A 677 -6.13 -3.25 11.74
N VAL A 678 -6.99 -4.13 12.25
CA VAL A 678 -6.94 -5.58 12.05
C VAL A 678 -8.34 -6.06 11.72
N ALA A 679 -8.49 -6.80 10.62
CA ALA A 679 -9.79 -7.35 10.20
C ALA A 679 -10.09 -8.70 10.87
N ASP A 680 -9.05 -9.52 11.11
CA ASP A 680 -9.14 -10.80 11.81
C ASP A 680 -8.08 -10.91 12.94
N ILE A 681 -8.52 -10.74 14.19
CA ILE A 681 -7.64 -10.78 15.37
C ILE A 681 -6.97 -12.15 15.55
N GLN A 682 -7.63 -13.26 15.20
CA GLN A 682 -7.04 -14.59 15.35
C GLN A 682 -5.84 -14.72 14.42
N ARG A 683 -6.10 -14.51 13.13
CA ARG A 683 -5.13 -14.78 12.07
C ARG A 683 -4.03 -13.74 11.97
N GLU A 684 -4.33 -12.48 12.28
CA GLU A 684 -3.39 -11.36 12.08
C GLU A 684 -2.62 -10.99 13.36
N LEU A 685 -3.08 -11.38 14.56
CA LEU A 685 -2.43 -11.04 15.84
C LEU A 685 -2.05 -12.25 16.69
N LEU A 686 -3.00 -13.15 16.98
CA LEU A 686 -2.78 -14.24 17.94
C LEU A 686 -1.89 -15.35 17.34
N ASP A 687 -2.30 -15.91 16.20
CA ASP A 687 -1.60 -17.03 15.58
C ASP A 687 -0.14 -16.71 15.25
N PRO A 688 0.19 -15.54 14.66
CA PRO A 688 1.57 -15.22 14.34
C PRO A 688 2.43 -14.99 15.59
N ALA A 689 1.88 -14.36 16.64
CA ALA A 689 2.63 -14.08 17.86
C ALA A 689 2.96 -15.37 18.63
N ILE A 690 2.01 -16.30 18.74
CA ILE A 690 2.20 -17.56 19.46
C ILE A 690 3.04 -18.53 18.63
N SER A 691 2.61 -18.83 17.40
CA SER A 691 3.25 -19.86 16.57
C SER A 691 4.66 -19.47 16.16
N GLY A 692 4.88 -18.20 15.80
CA GLY A 692 6.22 -17.71 15.45
C GLY A 692 7.21 -17.78 16.61
N THR A 693 6.75 -17.54 17.83
CA THR A 693 7.58 -17.63 19.03
C THR A 693 7.94 -19.08 19.36
N ILE A 694 6.97 -20.00 19.27
CA ILE A 694 7.23 -21.43 19.47
C ILE A 694 8.16 -21.99 18.39
N ALA A 695 7.92 -21.67 17.13
CA ALA A 695 8.75 -22.13 16.02
C ALA A 695 10.23 -21.69 16.18
N LEU A 696 10.47 -20.49 16.72
CA LEU A 696 11.82 -20.04 17.06
C LEU A 696 12.44 -20.89 18.17
N LEU A 697 11.74 -21.10 19.29
CA LEU A 697 12.27 -21.88 20.41
C LEU A 697 12.58 -23.33 20.02
N GLU A 698 11.74 -23.93 19.18
CA GLU A 698 11.96 -25.24 18.59
C GLU A 698 13.23 -25.27 17.72
N ALA A 699 13.41 -24.27 16.86
CA ALA A 699 14.59 -24.16 16.01
C ALA A 699 15.87 -23.93 16.82
N VAL A 700 15.84 -23.12 17.88
CA VAL A 700 17.00 -22.95 18.78
C VAL A 700 17.38 -24.28 19.42
N ARG A 701 16.40 -24.99 19.99
CA ARG A 701 16.63 -26.30 20.65
C ARG A 701 17.20 -27.33 19.67
N LYS A 702 16.66 -27.38 18.45
CA LYS A 702 17.03 -28.36 17.42
C LYS A 702 18.36 -28.04 16.74
N SER A 703 18.54 -26.79 16.34
CA SER A 703 19.53 -26.36 15.35
C SER A 703 20.65 -25.50 15.95
N ALA A 704 20.52 -25.04 17.21
CA ALA A 704 21.52 -24.24 17.91
C ALA A 704 21.77 -24.72 19.36
N PRO A 705 22.23 -25.96 19.57
CA PRO A 705 22.40 -26.54 20.92
C PRO A 705 23.46 -25.82 21.77
N SER A 706 24.30 -24.97 21.18
CA SER A 706 25.27 -24.12 21.89
C SER A 706 24.64 -22.93 22.61
N VAL A 707 23.39 -22.57 22.27
CA VAL A 707 22.71 -21.43 22.86
C VAL A 707 22.46 -21.71 24.34
N LYS A 708 22.89 -20.77 25.19
CA LYS A 708 22.75 -20.84 26.66
C LYS A 708 21.56 -20.03 27.15
N LYS A 709 21.12 -19.04 26.38
CA LYS A 709 20.08 -18.10 26.78
C LYS A 709 19.26 -17.62 25.59
N VAL A 710 17.94 -17.63 25.74
CA VAL A 710 17.00 -16.98 24.83
C VAL A 710 16.34 -15.82 25.56
N ILE A 711 16.39 -14.63 24.98
CA ILE A 711 15.80 -13.40 25.53
C ILE A 711 14.62 -13.02 24.63
N VAL A 712 13.42 -12.92 25.20
CA VAL A 712 12.19 -12.58 24.49
C VAL A 712 11.70 -11.21 24.92
N THR A 713 11.50 -10.30 23.97
CA THR A 713 10.81 -9.03 24.23
C THR A 713 9.30 -9.27 24.28
N SER A 714 8.76 -9.34 25.50
CA SER A 714 7.33 -9.34 25.77
C SER A 714 6.81 -7.89 25.82
N SER A 715 5.87 -7.60 26.71
CA SER A 715 5.30 -6.26 26.92
C SER A 715 4.65 -6.18 28.28
N PHE A 716 4.57 -4.99 28.86
CA PHE A 716 3.71 -4.71 30.01
C PHE A 716 2.23 -5.09 29.75
N ALA A 717 1.81 -5.21 28.49
CA ALA A 717 0.51 -5.77 28.12
C ALA A 717 0.27 -7.22 28.62
N SER A 718 1.33 -7.99 28.88
CA SER A 718 1.27 -9.34 29.47
C SER A 718 1.17 -9.33 31.00
N ILE A 719 1.42 -8.19 31.64
CA ILE A 719 1.48 -7.99 33.09
C ILE A 719 0.19 -7.30 33.57
N ILE A 720 -0.23 -6.25 32.87
CA ILE A 720 -1.33 -5.39 33.32
C ILE A 720 -2.67 -6.11 33.40
N ASN A 721 -3.43 -5.89 34.47
CA ASN A 721 -4.83 -6.31 34.55
C ASN A 721 -5.74 -5.29 33.83
N SER A 722 -6.06 -5.57 32.58
CA SER A 722 -6.85 -4.66 31.74
C SER A 722 -8.30 -4.45 32.20
N TYR A 723 -8.87 -5.35 33.01
CA TYR A 723 -10.23 -5.17 33.54
C TYR A 723 -10.30 -4.20 34.71
N LYS A 724 -9.18 -4.02 35.41
CA LYS A 724 -9.08 -3.10 36.54
C LYS A 724 -8.56 -1.73 36.11
N GLY A 725 -7.69 -1.66 35.09
CA GLY A 725 -7.15 -0.40 34.58
C GLY A 725 -6.57 0.49 35.70
N ASN A 726 -6.82 1.79 35.64
CA ASN A 726 -6.34 2.75 36.65
C ASN A 726 -7.13 2.70 37.98
N SER A 727 -8.18 1.89 38.09
CA SER A 727 -8.98 1.80 39.32
C SER A 727 -8.30 0.99 40.43
N TRP A 728 -7.15 0.36 40.16
CA TRP A 728 -6.40 -0.47 41.11
C TRP A 728 -5.22 0.27 41.74
N VAL A 729 -5.52 1.41 42.36
CA VAL A 729 -4.53 2.41 42.82
C VAL A 729 -3.51 1.84 43.80
N ASP A 730 -3.93 0.94 44.69
CA ASP A 730 -3.05 0.37 45.71
C ASP A 730 -2.21 -0.83 45.22
N HIS A 731 -2.47 -1.36 44.02
CA HIS A 731 -1.74 -2.50 43.49
C HIS A 731 -0.35 -2.10 43.02
N ILE A 732 0.64 -2.96 43.30
CA ILE A 732 2.01 -2.79 42.84
C ILE A 732 2.23 -3.80 41.71
N TYR A 733 2.25 -3.32 40.48
CA TYR A 733 2.59 -4.19 39.34
C TYR A 733 4.05 -4.60 39.40
N SER A 734 4.31 -5.90 39.30
CA SER A 734 5.64 -6.50 39.23
C SER A 734 5.69 -7.59 38.16
N GLU A 735 6.82 -8.27 38.05
CA GLU A 735 7.00 -9.39 37.13
C GLU A 735 6.23 -10.65 37.53
N GLU A 736 5.64 -10.69 38.71
CA GLU A 736 4.79 -11.80 39.18
C GLU A 736 3.37 -11.71 38.58
N ASP A 737 2.95 -10.51 38.16
CA ASP A 737 1.62 -10.29 37.64
C ASP A 737 1.46 -10.81 36.21
N TRP A 738 0.24 -11.26 35.92
CA TRP A 738 -0.18 -11.70 34.60
C TRP A 738 -1.49 -11.04 34.21
N ASN A 739 -1.58 -10.65 32.95
CA ASN A 739 -2.82 -10.18 32.37
C ASN A 739 -3.84 -11.34 32.37
N PRO A 740 -5.01 -11.17 33.01
CA PRO A 740 -6.06 -12.19 33.09
C PRO A 740 -6.89 -12.33 31.80
N ILE A 741 -6.50 -11.66 30.70
CA ILE A 741 -7.22 -11.66 29.43
C ILE A 741 -7.51 -13.08 28.91
N THR A 742 -8.76 -13.32 28.53
CA THR A 742 -9.19 -14.60 27.95
C THR A 742 -9.16 -14.54 26.41
N LEU A 743 -9.18 -15.72 25.77
CA LEU A 743 -9.29 -15.80 24.31
C LEU A 743 -10.60 -15.15 23.81
N SER A 744 -11.69 -15.31 24.55
CA SER A 744 -12.96 -14.65 24.21
C SER A 744 -12.83 -13.13 24.24
N ASP A 745 -12.11 -12.59 25.23
CA ASP A 745 -11.93 -11.14 25.37
C ASP A 745 -11.02 -10.57 24.27
N ALA A 746 -10.08 -11.37 23.76
CA ALA A 746 -9.19 -11.00 22.68
C ALA A 746 -9.97 -10.54 21.44
N HIS A 747 -11.09 -11.21 21.11
CA HIS A 747 -11.89 -10.90 19.93
C HIS A 747 -12.84 -9.71 20.08
N LEU A 748 -12.95 -9.13 21.27
CA LEU A 748 -13.88 -8.00 21.51
C LEU A 748 -13.43 -6.71 20.83
N ASN A 749 -12.12 -6.47 20.72
CA ASN A 749 -11.55 -5.30 20.04
C ASN A 749 -10.04 -5.48 19.79
N PRO A 750 -9.44 -4.71 18.85
CA PRO A 750 -8.01 -4.83 18.51
C PRO A 750 -7.05 -4.61 19.67
N LEU A 751 -7.36 -3.74 20.63
CA LEU A 751 -6.51 -3.48 21.80
C LEU A 751 -6.47 -4.70 22.73
N ASN A 752 -7.59 -5.40 22.91
CA ASN A 752 -7.64 -6.68 23.60
C ASN A 752 -6.93 -7.77 22.82
N GLY A 753 -7.09 -7.81 21.50
CA GLY A 753 -6.33 -8.70 20.61
C GLY A 753 -4.82 -8.56 20.79
N TYR A 754 -4.31 -7.32 20.87
CA TYR A 754 -2.91 -7.04 21.18
C TYR A 754 -2.48 -7.57 22.55
N ARG A 755 -3.24 -7.24 23.61
CA ARG A 755 -2.95 -7.70 24.97
C ARG A 755 -2.90 -9.22 25.05
N ALA A 756 -3.87 -9.89 24.44
CA ALA A 756 -3.92 -11.34 24.36
C ALA A 756 -2.73 -11.91 23.57
N SER A 757 -2.35 -11.30 22.44
CA SER A 757 -1.19 -11.76 21.65
C SER A 757 0.11 -11.76 22.45
N LYS A 758 0.38 -10.68 23.22
CA LYS A 758 1.58 -10.58 24.06
C LYS A 758 1.52 -11.53 25.26
N THR A 759 0.35 -11.63 25.89
CA THR A 759 0.14 -12.52 27.05
C THR A 759 0.31 -13.99 26.67
N PHE A 760 -0.36 -14.44 25.60
CA PHE A 760 -0.34 -15.84 25.19
C PHE A 760 1.00 -16.25 24.56
N ALA A 761 1.67 -15.36 23.81
CA ALA A 761 3.01 -15.64 23.31
C ALA A 761 4.03 -15.80 24.45
N GLU A 762 3.97 -14.95 25.48
CA GLU A 762 4.87 -15.09 26.63
C GLU A 762 4.57 -16.37 27.43
N ARG A 763 3.29 -16.66 27.71
CA ARG A 763 2.91 -17.92 28.38
C ARG A 763 3.39 -19.14 27.61
N ALA A 764 3.24 -19.14 26.28
CA ALA A 764 3.71 -20.21 25.43
C ALA A 764 5.25 -20.41 25.53
N CYS A 765 6.03 -19.35 25.76
CA CYS A 765 7.48 -19.48 26.01
C CYS A 765 7.78 -20.23 27.31
N TRP A 766 7.08 -19.87 28.39
CA TRP A 766 7.27 -20.49 29.70
C TRP A 766 6.78 -21.94 29.69
N GLU A 767 5.62 -22.21 29.10
CA GLU A 767 5.09 -23.56 28.90
C GLU A 767 6.04 -24.42 28.06
N PHE A 768 6.67 -23.85 27.03
CA PHE A 768 7.69 -24.55 26.24
C PHE A 768 8.91 -24.91 27.09
N LEU A 769 9.42 -23.98 27.90
CA LEU A 769 10.56 -24.22 28.78
C LEU A 769 10.27 -25.36 29.77
N GLU A 770 9.08 -25.35 30.38
CA GLU A 770 8.64 -26.39 31.33
C GLU A 770 8.45 -27.76 30.65
N ARG A 771 7.79 -27.79 29.49
CA ARG A 771 7.42 -29.03 28.80
C ARG A 771 8.60 -29.68 28.09
N GLU A 772 9.42 -28.89 27.41
CA GLU A 772 10.47 -29.40 26.52
C GLU A 772 11.84 -29.49 27.18
N ASN A 773 12.02 -28.83 28.34
CA ASN A 773 13.27 -28.75 29.10
C ASN A 773 14.51 -28.54 28.21
N PRO A 774 14.55 -27.45 27.41
CA PRO A 774 15.64 -27.17 26.49
C PRO A 774 16.95 -26.86 27.23
N PRO A 775 18.12 -26.96 26.55
CA PRO A 775 19.43 -26.71 27.18
C PRO A 775 19.73 -25.23 27.48
N PHE A 776 18.87 -24.30 27.01
CA PHE A 776 19.01 -22.87 27.25
C PHE A 776 18.09 -22.37 28.36
N SER A 777 18.48 -21.27 29.00
CA SER A 777 17.62 -20.49 29.89
C SER A 777 16.77 -19.47 29.13
N LEU A 778 15.61 -19.09 29.68
CA LEU A 778 14.72 -18.07 29.11
C LEU A 778 14.76 -16.78 29.93
N VAL A 779 14.75 -15.62 29.28
CA VAL A 779 14.54 -14.32 29.92
C VAL A 779 13.47 -13.57 29.15
N THR A 780 12.43 -13.06 29.84
CA THR A 780 11.44 -12.19 29.19
C THR A 780 11.61 -10.76 29.68
N LEU A 781 11.63 -9.82 28.73
CA LEU A 781 11.69 -8.39 29.01
C LEU A 781 10.33 -7.78 28.70
N CYS A 782 9.70 -7.14 29.68
CA CYS A 782 8.35 -6.58 29.59
C CYS A 782 8.41 -5.04 29.58
N PRO A 783 8.74 -4.41 28.43
CA PRO A 783 8.77 -2.96 28.31
C PRO A 783 7.37 -2.36 28.41
N THR A 784 7.31 -1.17 29.02
CA THR A 784 6.15 -0.28 29.03
C THR A 784 6.15 0.59 27.76
N LEU A 785 5.38 1.68 27.72
CA LEU A 785 5.34 2.55 26.54
C LEU A 785 6.74 3.10 26.23
N MET A 786 7.21 2.89 25.01
CA MET A 786 8.59 3.15 24.65
C MET A 786 8.74 4.48 23.92
N PHE A 787 9.45 5.44 24.53
CA PHE A 787 9.83 6.71 23.90
C PHE A 787 11.31 6.71 23.53
N GLY A 788 11.75 7.68 22.75
CA GLY A 788 13.17 7.89 22.44
C GLY A 788 13.46 7.96 20.95
N PRO A 789 14.72 8.24 20.59
CA PRO A 789 15.14 8.50 19.21
C PRO A 789 14.80 7.37 18.26
N VAL A 790 14.24 7.73 17.10
CA VAL A 790 14.00 6.79 16.01
C VAL A 790 15.26 6.67 15.17
N ILE A 791 15.90 5.50 15.22
CA ILE A 791 17.17 5.24 14.52
C ILE A 791 17.00 4.38 13.25
N HIS A 792 15.84 3.76 13.07
CA HIS A 792 15.54 2.99 11.86
C HIS A 792 14.99 3.93 10.79
N PRO A 793 15.29 3.67 9.50
CA PRO A 793 14.78 4.48 8.42
C PRO A 793 13.26 4.34 8.40
N LEU A 794 12.57 5.47 8.49
CA LEU A 794 11.14 5.60 8.30
C LEU A 794 10.89 6.25 6.95
N ARG A 795 9.92 5.74 6.19
CA ARG A 795 9.56 6.35 4.89
C ARG A 795 8.75 7.63 5.10
N ASN A 796 8.00 7.70 6.19
CA ASN A 796 7.24 8.87 6.64
C ASN A 796 6.95 8.78 8.15
N LEU A 797 6.39 9.85 8.72
CA LEU A 797 6.08 9.91 10.15
C LEU A 797 4.85 9.06 10.58
N ASP A 798 4.06 8.54 9.65
CA ASP A 798 2.90 7.71 9.96
C ASP A 798 3.31 6.26 10.27
N GLU A 799 4.50 5.85 9.83
CA GLU A 799 5.16 4.57 10.19
C GLU A 799 5.74 4.56 11.62
N LEU A 800 5.65 5.68 12.36
CA LEU A 800 6.08 5.74 13.75
C LEU A 800 5.33 4.71 14.59
N ASN A 801 6.03 4.11 15.56
CA ASN A 801 5.35 3.34 16.60
C ASN A 801 4.35 4.23 17.34
N THR A 802 3.29 3.63 17.87
CA THR A 802 2.18 4.35 18.52
C THR A 802 2.64 5.28 19.65
N SER A 803 3.69 4.90 20.39
CA SER A 803 4.26 5.74 21.44
C SER A 803 4.80 7.06 20.88
N ASN A 804 5.58 7.01 19.79
CA ASN A 804 6.19 8.18 19.18
C ASN A 804 5.21 8.98 18.32
N GLN A 805 4.13 8.36 17.81
CA GLN A 805 3.02 9.08 17.17
C GLN A 805 2.40 10.12 18.12
N ARG A 806 2.32 9.85 19.42
CA ARG A 806 1.82 10.83 20.42
C ARG A 806 2.65 12.12 20.44
N ILE A 807 3.97 11.99 20.40
CA ILE A 807 4.91 13.13 20.40
C ILE A 807 4.79 13.88 19.07
N ARG A 808 4.74 13.15 17.95
CA ARG A 808 4.54 13.72 16.61
C ARG A 808 3.23 14.51 16.51
N ASN A 809 2.14 14.02 17.09
CA ASN A 809 0.82 14.68 17.02
C ASN A 809 0.79 16.02 17.76
N PHE A 810 1.58 16.16 18.84
CA PHE A 810 1.84 17.47 19.46
C PHE A 810 2.66 18.38 18.54
N MET A 811 3.72 17.86 17.91
CA MET A 811 4.59 18.66 17.02
C MET A 811 3.83 19.21 15.80
N VAL A 812 2.90 18.46 15.22
CA VAL A 812 2.14 18.88 14.03
C VAL A 812 0.85 19.64 14.35
N GLY A 813 0.52 19.80 15.64
CA GLY A 813 -0.65 20.55 16.09
C GLY A 813 -2.00 19.84 15.97
N GLU A 814 -2.00 18.51 15.86
CA GLU A 814 -3.22 17.69 15.86
C GLU A 814 -3.97 17.84 17.20
N TYR A 815 -3.23 17.99 18.29
CA TYR A 815 -3.77 18.20 19.64
C TYR A 815 -3.88 19.66 20.02
N LYS A 816 -3.92 20.61 19.08
CA LYS A 816 -3.95 22.04 19.40
C LYS A 816 -5.20 22.47 20.19
N ALA A 817 -6.34 21.83 19.94
CA ALA A 817 -7.62 22.20 20.55
C ALA A 817 -7.76 21.70 22.01
N GLU A 818 -7.19 20.54 22.33
CA GLU A 818 -7.27 19.92 23.65
C GLU A 818 -6.08 18.97 23.88
N ILE A 819 -5.69 18.74 25.15
CA ILE A 819 -4.73 17.68 25.48
C ILE A 819 -5.52 16.37 25.65
N PRO A 820 -5.37 15.38 24.75
CA PRO A 820 -6.12 14.13 24.84
C PRO A 820 -5.79 13.39 26.14
N ASP A 821 -6.75 12.61 26.64
CA ASP A 821 -6.50 11.73 27.78
C ASP A 821 -5.29 10.82 27.52
N THR A 822 -4.47 10.62 28.57
CA THR A 822 -3.26 9.78 28.48
C THR A 822 -3.65 8.34 28.13
N GLY A 823 -4.78 7.88 28.66
CA GLY A 823 -5.41 6.61 28.34
C GLY A 823 -5.93 5.89 29.59
N THR A 824 -6.77 4.88 29.41
CA THR A 824 -7.47 4.21 30.52
C THR A 824 -6.63 3.18 31.29
N SER A 825 -5.38 2.90 30.89
CA SER A 825 -4.56 1.87 31.56
C SER A 825 -3.03 1.94 31.38
N PHE A 826 -2.45 2.86 30.59
CA PHE A 826 -1.00 2.85 30.30
C PHE A 826 -0.34 4.18 30.68
N PHE A 827 0.08 4.30 31.94
CA PHE A 827 0.80 5.47 32.45
C PHE A 827 2.29 5.23 32.67
N LEU A 828 2.80 4.02 32.39
CA LEU A 828 4.23 3.71 32.53
C LEU A 828 4.96 3.83 31.21
N TRP A 829 6.22 4.26 31.25
CA TRP A 829 7.06 4.42 30.07
C TRP A 829 8.53 4.02 30.29
N ILE A 830 9.28 3.86 29.20
CA ILE A 830 10.73 3.60 29.18
C ILE A 830 11.38 4.23 27.92
N ASP A 831 12.65 4.64 28.01
CA ASP A 831 13.44 5.04 26.83
C ASP A 831 13.89 3.81 26.03
N VAL A 832 13.76 3.84 24.70
CA VAL A 832 14.16 2.77 23.76
C VAL A 832 15.61 2.32 23.95
N ARG A 833 16.50 3.23 24.36
CA ARG A 833 17.92 2.95 24.60
C ARG A 833 18.13 2.22 25.94
N ASP A 834 17.29 2.49 26.93
CA ASP A 834 17.33 1.77 28.21
C ASP A 834 16.75 0.36 28.03
N ALA A 835 15.67 0.22 27.24
CA ALA A 835 15.14 -1.07 26.86
C ALA A 835 16.16 -1.88 26.06
N ALA A 836 16.86 -1.26 25.11
CA ALA A 836 17.96 -1.89 24.38
C ALA A 836 19.11 -2.34 25.30
N LEU A 837 19.53 -1.48 26.23
CA LEU A 837 20.55 -1.82 27.23
C LEU A 837 20.11 -3.03 28.08
N ALA A 838 18.82 -3.12 28.43
CA ALA A 838 18.29 -4.27 29.15
C ALA A 838 18.46 -5.58 28.38
N HIS A 839 18.32 -5.58 27.06
CA HIS A 839 18.58 -6.76 26.23
C HIS A 839 20.03 -7.20 26.36
N ILE A 840 20.98 -6.27 26.21
CA ILE A 840 22.42 -6.56 26.36
C ILE A 840 22.74 -7.08 27.76
N ARG A 841 22.23 -6.41 28.79
CA ARG A 841 22.47 -6.81 30.19
C ARG A 841 21.88 -8.18 30.51
N ALA A 842 20.72 -8.51 29.94
CA ALA A 842 20.11 -9.82 30.12
C ALA A 842 20.97 -10.96 29.56
N MET A 843 21.83 -10.67 28.58
CA MET A 843 22.77 -11.66 28.01
C MET A 843 23.82 -12.07 29.05
N GLU A 844 24.39 -11.09 29.76
CA GLU A 844 25.62 -11.27 30.54
C GLU A 844 25.39 -11.33 32.05
N ALA A 845 24.33 -10.69 32.56
CA ALA A 845 24.14 -10.53 34.00
C ALA A 845 23.95 -11.89 34.70
N PRO A 846 24.61 -12.12 35.85
CA PRO A 846 24.44 -13.35 36.62
C PRO A 846 23.05 -13.40 37.27
N GLY A 847 22.50 -14.60 37.39
CA GLY A 847 21.24 -14.81 38.14
C GLY A 847 19.98 -14.21 37.49
N VAL A 848 20.02 -13.99 36.17
CA VAL A 848 18.89 -13.53 35.35
C VAL A 848 18.18 -14.66 34.59
N ALA A 849 18.76 -15.86 34.57
CA ALA A 849 18.17 -17.02 33.91
C ALA A 849 16.77 -17.35 34.46
N ASN A 850 15.84 -17.68 33.57
CA ASN A 850 14.46 -18.07 33.87
C ASN A 850 13.70 -17.01 34.68
N LYS A 851 13.86 -15.74 34.30
CA LYS A 851 13.18 -14.59 34.92
C LYS A 851 12.48 -13.71 33.90
N ARG A 852 11.44 -13.03 34.39
CA ARG A 852 10.73 -11.94 33.72
C ARG A 852 11.25 -10.61 34.30
N PHE A 853 11.31 -9.54 33.51
CA PHE A 853 11.76 -8.20 33.97
C PHE A 853 10.78 -7.12 33.51
N LEU A 854 10.22 -6.34 34.44
CA LEU A 854 9.39 -5.18 34.15
C LEU A 854 10.31 -3.98 33.85
N LEU A 855 10.30 -3.52 32.60
CA LEU A 855 11.15 -2.42 32.18
C LEU A 855 10.34 -1.12 32.14
N THR A 856 10.53 -0.28 33.14
CA THR A 856 9.84 1.02 33.26
C THR A 856 10.73 2.03 33.96
N ALA A 857 10.77 3.26 33.45
CA ALA A 857 11.47 4.40 34.04
C ALA A 857 10.61 5.15 35.06
N GLY A 858 9.28 5.10 34.91
CA GLY A 858 8.35 5.80 35.77
C GLY A 858 7.02 6.09 35.09
N TYR A 859 6.30 7.08 35.62
CA TYR A 859 5.03 7.53 35.07
C TYR A 859 5.22 8.62 34.01
N PHE A 860 4.22 8.75 33.13
CA PHE A 860 4.07 9.89 32.23
C PHE A 860 2.59 10.24 32.04
N SER A 861 2.34 11.44 31.56
CA SER A 861 1.05 11.93 31.09
C SER A 861 1.21 12.69 29.77
N ASN A 862 0.16 12.75 28.95
CA ASN A 862 0.16 13.56 27.73
C ASN A 862 0.39 15.05 28.04
N LYS A 863 -0.04 15.51 29.23
CA LYS A 863 0.23 16.86 29.73
C LYS A 863 1.73 17.10 29.93
N GLU A 864 2.45 16.19 30.58
CA GLU A 864 3.91 16.31 30.76
C GLU A 864 4.66 16.26 29.42
N ILE A 865 4.21 15.43 28.46
CA ILE A 865 4.79 15.41 27.10
C ILE A 865 4.63 16.80 26.45
N CYS A 866 3.43 17.38 26.50
CA CYS A 866 3.14 18.71 25.96
C CYS A 866 4.00 19.80 26.62
N GLU A 867 4.17 19.74 27.94
CA GLU A 867 5.01 20.68 28.71
C GLU A 867 6.49 20.58 28.33
N VAL A 868 7.04 19.36 28.25
CA VAL A 868 8.44 19.15 27.83
C VAL A 868 8.69 19.72 26.43
N ILE A 869 7.79 19.50 25.48
CA ILE A 869 7.92 20.03 24.11
C ILE A 869 7.86 21.57 24.14
N ARG A 870 6.93 22.15 24.91
CA ARG A 870 6.77 23.61 25.03
C ARG A 870 7.99 24.32 25.61
N GLU A 871 8.62 23.70 26.60
CA GLU A 871 9.80 24.21 27.29
C GLU A 871 11.06 24.06 26.43
N SER A 872 11.22 22.90 25.79
CA SER A 872 12.44 22.55 25.06
C SER A 872 12.49 23.12 23.63
N PHE A 873 11.34 23.38 23.00
CA PHE A 873 11.24 23.78 21.59
C PHE A 873 10.27 24.94 21.38
N SER A 874 10.81 26.15 21.32
CA SER A 874 10.03 27.38 21.12
C SER A 874 9.22 27.39 19.82
N GLU A 875 9.71 26.70 18.79
CA GLU A 875 9.14 26.63 17.45
C GLU A 875 7.82 25.86 17.39
N TYR A 876 7.57 24.95 18.34
CA TYR A 876 6.33 24.16 18.39
C TYR A 876 5.24 24.81 19.25
N ARG A 877 5.54 25.92 19.96
CA ARG A 877 4.54 26.60 20.81
C ARG A 877 3.25 26.99 20.08
N PRO A 878 3.27 27.46 18.81
CA PRO A 878 2.05 27.76 18.06
C PRO A 878 1.18 26.53 17.71
N GLN A 879 1.77 25.33 17.72
CA GLN A 879 1.11 24.06 17.39
C GLN A 879 0.54 23.37 18.64
N LEU A 880 1.10 23.64 19.82
CA LEU A 880 0.62 23.07 21.08
C LEU A 880 -0.65 23.79 21.60
N PRO A 881 -1.44 23.12 22.46
CA PRO A 881 -2.50 23.74 23.26
C PRO A 881 -2.09 25.03 23.98
N GLU A 882 -3.06 25.82 24.42
CA GLU A 882 -2.79 26.93 25.34
C GLU A 882 -2.39 26.39 26.73
N GLN A 883 -1.66 27.20 27.51
CA GLN A 883 -1.13 26.76 28.80
C GLN A 883 -2.23 26.39 29.82
N ASN A 884 -3.44 26.93 29.65
CA ASN A 884 -4.60 26.67 30.51
C ASN A 884 -5.55 25.59 29.97
N THR A 885 -5.20 24.93 28.86
CA THR A 885 -6.01 23.84 28.31
C THR A 885 -6.04 22.66 29.29
N GLY A 886 -7.24 22.28 29.73
CA GLY A 886 -7.44 21.11 30.59
C GLY A 886 -7.28 19.79 29.83
N GLY A 887 -7.12 18.68 30.56
CA GLY A 887 -7.04 17.33 29.99
C GLY A 887 -5.63 16.73 30.02
N GLY A 888 -5.55 15.44 29.69
CA GLY A 888 -4.30 14.68 29.52
C GLY A 888 -3.38 14.54 30.74
N GLY A 889 -3.83 14.92 31.93
CA GLY A 889 -3.12 14.73 33.19
C GLY A 889 -3.34 13.35 33.81
N TYR A 890 -2.89 13.18 35.05
CA TYR A 890 -3.15 11.99 35.85
C TYR A 890 -4.61 11.92 36.32
N PRO A 891 -5.18 10.72 36.49
CA PRO A 891 -6.55 10.56 36.99
C PRO A 891 -6.68 11.05 38.45
N PRO A 892 -7.79 11.71 38.82
CA PRO A 892 -7.98 12.29 40.17
C PRO A 892 -7.89 11.29 41.33
N GLY A 893 -8.14 10.00 41.08
CA GLY A 893 -8.10 8.93 42.07
C GLY A 893 -6.70 8.33 42.31
N GLY A 894 -5.67 8.80 41.61
CA GLY A 894 -4.33 8.20 41.65
C GLY A 894 -4.14 7.06 40.65
N LEU A 895 -2.92 6.53 40.61
CA LEU A 895 -2.51 5.44 39.72
C LEU A 895 -2.08 4.21 40.53
N TYR A 896 -2.12 3.05 39.88
CA TYR A 896 -1.43 1.86 40.35
C TYR A 896 0.07 2.13 40.56
N LYS A 897 0.71 1.38 41.45
CA LYS A 897 2.15 1.38 41.72
C LYS A 897 2.89 0.39 40.81
N PHE A 898 4.21 0.47 40.76
CA PHE A 898 5.05 -0.53 40.09
C PHE A 898 6.30 -0.85 40.91
N ASP A 899 6.82 -2.06 40.73
CA ASP A 899 8.13 -2.48 41.23
C ASP A 899 8.98 -2.95 40.04
N ASN A 900 10.09 -2.25 39.81
CA ASN A 900 11.08 -2.58 38.77
C ASN A 900 12.46 -2.89 39.39
N SER A 901 12.51 -3.16 40.71
CA SER A 901 13.74 -3.45 41.46
C SER A 901 14.53 -4.58 40.82
N GLN A 902 13.85 -5.61 40.30
CA GLN A 902 14.53 -6.73 39.66
C GLN A 902 15.33 -6.28 38.44
N ALA A 903 14.80 -5.35 37.64
CA ALA A 903 15.50 -4.80 36.48
C ALA A 903 16.64 -3.84 36.89
N THR A 904 16.45 -2.99 37.89
CA THR A 904 17.50 -2.05 38.32
C THR A 904 18.63 -2.75 39.08
N GLU A 905 18.33 -3.73 39.92
CA GLU A 905 19.32 -4.45 40.73
C GLU A 905 20.05 -5.54 39.94
N LYS A 906 19.34 -6.38 39.16
CA LYS A 906 19.98 -7.51 38.47
C LYS A 906 20.52 -7.16 37.10
N LEU A 907 19.83 -6.29 36.34
CA LEU A 907 20.33 -5.85 35.03
C LEU A 907 21.18 -4.57 35.14
N GLY A 908 21.24 -3.94 36.33
CA GLY A 908 22.03 -2.74 36.56
C GLY A 908 21.52 -1.52 35.77
N LEU A 909 20.21 -1.46 35.52
CA LEU A 909 19.63 -0.40 34.70
C LEU A 909 19.54 0.92 35.49
N THR A 910 19.97 2.00 34.85
CA THR A 910 19.70 3.37 35.25
C THR A 910 18.92 4.03 34.13
N TYR A 911 17.75 4.58 34.45
CA TYR A 911 16.83 5.10 33.44
C TYR A 911 17.08 6.57 33.13
N ARG A 912 16.87 6.93 31.87
CA ARG A 912 16.84 8.32 31.39
C ARG A 912 15.58 9.02 31.89
N THR A 913 15.65 10.36 31.97
CA THR A 913 14.50 11.18 32.37
C THR A 913 13.48 11.29 31.23
N LEU A 914 12.21 11.53 31.57
CA LEU A 914 11.15 11.76 30.58
C LEU A 914 11.50 12.95 29.69
N SER A 915 11.97 14.05 30.28
CA SER A 915 12.41 15.23 29.53
C SER A 915 13.48 14.90 28.48
N THR A 916 14.54 14.19 28.87
CA THR A 916 15.59 13.76 27.94
C THR A 916 15.04 12.88 26.83
N SER A 917 14.20 11.90 27.16
CA SER A 917 13.64 10.97 26.18
C SER A 917 12.75 11.69 25.17
N ILE A 918 11.85 12.57 25.62
CA ILE A 918 10.95 13.32 24.72
C ILE A 918 11.74 14.29 23.86
N THR A 919 12.67 15.06 24.46
CA THR A 919 13.49 16.03 23.72
C THR A 919 14.32 15.37 22.63
N GLU A 920 14.99 14.27 22.94
CA GLU A 920 15.75 13.56 21.91
C GLU A 920 14.87 12.84 20.88
N THR A 921 13.65 12.45 21.25
CA THR A 921 12.66 11.96 20.29
C THR A 921 12.31 13.07 19.30
N VAL A 922 11.93 14.26 19.78
CA VAL A 922 11.62 15.43 18.94
C VAL A 922 12.77 15.78 18.03
N ILE A 923 14.02 15.81 18.54
CA ILE A 923 15.22 16.04 17.71
C ILE A 923 15.37 14.98 16.62
N SER A 924 15.11 13.70 16.95
CA SER A 924 15.16 12.64 15.93
C SER A 924 14.07 12.81 14.87
N LEU A 925 12.86 13.23 15.28
CA LEU A 925 11.74 13.48 14.36
C LEU A 925 12.00 14.72 13.49
N GLN A 926 12.62 15.77 14.03
CA GLN A 926 13.07 16.93 13.26
C GLN A 926 14.05 16.55 12.15
N LYS A 927 14.96 15.60 12.41
CA LYS A 927 15.89 15.09 11.40
C LYS A 927 15.22 14.24 10.32
N LEU A 928 14.02 13.71 10.59
CA LEU A 928 13.22 12.97 9.62
C LEU A 928 12.28 13.89 8.83
N GLN A 929 12.06 15.14 9.29
CA GLN A 929 11.27 16.17 8.60
C GLN A 929 12.11 17.04 7.65
N ASN A 930 13.44 17.04 7.78
CA ASN A 930 14.39 17.77 6.94
C ASN A 930 15.12 16.81 6.01
#